data_AF-A0A7C2M293-F1
#
_entry.id   AF-A0A7C2M293-F1
#
_cell.length_a   1.000
_cell.length_b   1.000
_cell.length_c   1.000
_cell.angle_alpha   90.00
_cell.angle_beta   90.00
_cell.angle_gamma   90.00
#
_symmetry.space_group_name_H-M   'P 1'
#
loop_
_entity.id
_entity.type
_entity.pdbx_description
1 polymer ?
#
loop_
_entity_poly.entity_id
_entity_poly.type
_entity_poly.pdbx_seq_one_letter_code
_entity_poly.pdbx_strand_id
1 'polypeptide(L)'
;MTEITNNYLKNGFLKEKYPLKRHFYIIIVFAIMISFFYNLQIVQASERKVSILYFNNHTEQTSWDWLSTGLTTMLIDDLSRSDTLVCSSRQEIEDLYYNYELLPISAEIEKSLLVQFNQNLDAEVIFFGDFYLSPPSNLNLSLKKYDNSTGEITAFRDIIVGVTDIANLKDKLIQFILKELDVEISLQEKTELPEMPTTSLDALSNYNKSLDLMNKAIAEYGGIDYPSKKLWAEAIEYGEKAITADPKFAEAYYLLAEIYNRTHWTIREVNSLNSFIQLVEDNQLKSKDIYKKAAQAYFRLGYSFYSKGEQEQAIKYFISSTKYDPDLLEPRLHLVQIYFDKGEIGLSLDQCEEVLRIDPQNKEISWFIKKNEQSKKYGRSAYENYEKGYLSYKNGNFKEAITYFKSSIFANPDFKEPHYYLALSYYEIGDLDNSIFQWEEVIRIDSFDNTARHFLNNCLEEKKYGVDTLKYFNAGYDYYIKGEYDKAIEEFNRSLDYNPEFEKARQFLSRAYYQLNQMEEYREERKKTTELKVIGEEEKAMEYYKLGYEFYSLKDYKVALEEIKKALDIKSDYPQARYLLAECYFQLKEYRSAQVEYERVVTDSEMNEYTDDALYGSGWSYYLLEEYEAAAKRFSKLLNDFPDSNLALQARHKLGKSYFLTNNYEGTIKVYREFLEKYIEYKGQETAEVYYLLAQAFFRSGKYKEAEEFFDKLLFLFPTFELASEVKYYSALSLFKENKYEAAKVQLEGLIAEMKIDDKRKREAQYLLARCRLNLKEYPQTIENLESLKQLVIDDSLLEKVSFDLALTYSRQGNKEKSIVEFQEFIEKYPKSELINSVHFELGKNLYDLKKYKLALSELEKASHDEALYLRGKASQELGDQEGEIIAFEELIKKYPESIFSQEAYFRLGNYYYNQKRDKEAIEEFRKIIQFFPQSPLLSECYYWIGWSYFKLLDYKQAIEYFNQVEEDEENLYLAQRAKFMVAESWYNLEDYQKAREAYQKYIEMYPKGDFSVNAQYAIAWTYLENKDYSLSTEEFKKLMNLYPESKFIEEAQFRVGKNYYLSGDKTMAKTELGKFINSFANSSFRIEAMYLLSQIYLQEEDWMDSIINLNRLVREYPDNLFLSEALYGLCLSYFKKDEYEKAIQTGEQYLKDYPSLEYSDDILYIKAICWEKLENQEKAIYDYKNLISTYPQSPYAGKSQERVEVLQKINE
;
A
#
# COMPACT_ATOMS: atom_id res chain seq x y z
N MET A 1 20.89 29.92 -4.06
CA MET A 1 19.75 29.23 -3.40
C MET A 1 18.75 30.21 -2.82
N THR A 2 19.14 31.09 -1.89
CA THR A 2 18.28 32.13 -1.27
C THR A 2 17.57 33.04 -2.29
N GLU A 3 18.24 33.37 -3.39
CA GLU A 3 17.68 34.16 -4.50
C GLU A 3 16.58 33.42 -5.29
N ILE A 4 16.72 32.10 -5.48
CA ILE A 4 15.73 31.27 -6.17
C ILE A 4 14.49 31.11 -5.30
N THR A 5 14.67 30.93 -3.98
CA THR A 5 13.59 30.84 -3.00
C THR A 5 12.82 32.16 -2.90
N ASN A 6 13.52 33.30 -2.95
CA ASN A 6 12.89 34.63 -2.93
C ASN A 6 12.12 34.96 -4.22
N ASN A 7 12.52 34.40 -5.37
CA ASN A 7 11.82 34.60 -6.64
C ASN A 7 10.52 33.78 -6.74
N TYR A 8 10.49 32.58 -6.13
CA TYR A 8 9.29 31.75 -6.09
C TYR A 8 8.21 32.25 -5.12
N LEU A 9 8.59 32.94 -4.03
CA LEU A 9 7.65 33.51 -3.06
C LEU A 9 6.97 34.81 -3.55
N LYS A 10 7.56 35.52 -4.52
CA LYS A 10 7.06 36.81 -5.02
C LYS A 10 5.96 36.71 -6.08
N ASN A 11 5.86 35.61 -6.82
CA ASN A 11 4.89 35.42 -7.90
C ASN A 11 3.82 34.40 -7.52
N GLY A 12 2.81 34.87 -6.78
CA GLY A 12 1.72 34.08 -6.21
C GLY A 12 1.04 33.13 -7.20
N PHE A 13 1.38 31.85 -7.12
CA PHE A 13 0.62 30.77 -7.73
C PHE A 13 0.13 29.80 -6.63
N LEU A 14 -1.20 29.67 -6.59
CA LEU A 14 -2.02 28.67 -5.90
C LEU A 14 -2.63 29.04 -4.54
N LYS A 15 -3.71 29.83 -4.64
CA LYS A 15 -4.93 29.70 -3.82
C LYS A 15 -5.67 28.39 -4.14
N GLU A 16 -6.10 27.73 -3.08
CA GLU A 16 -7.25 26.80 -2.91
C GLU A 16 -7.38 25.48 -3.73
N LYS A 17 -7.80 24.46 -2.97
CA LYS A 17 -8.17 23.06 -3.28
C LYS A 17 -7.03 22.04 -3.40
N TYR A 18 -7.15 20.98 -2.57
CA TYR A 18 -6.37 19.73 -2.48
C TYR A 18 -5.16 19.72 -1.50
N PRO A 19 -5.33 19.20 -0.26
CA PRO A 19 -4.25 19.12 0.74
C PRO A 19 -3.26 17.96 0.51
N LEU A 20 -3.63 16.95 -0.30
CA LEU A 20 -2.84 15.72 -0.50
C LEU A 20 -1.60 15.86 -1.41
N LYS A 21 -1.46 16.94 -2.20
CA LYS A 21 -0.25 17.13 -3.03
C LYS A 21 0.87 17.95 -2.36
N ARG A 22 0.59 18.60 -1.22
CA ARG A 22 1.58 19.40 -0.48
C ARG A 22 2.58 18.53 0.28
N HIS A 23 2.09 17.43 0.86
CA HIS A 23 2.94 16.44 1.55
C HIS A 23 3.80 15.65 0.58
N PHE A 24 3.31 15.34 -0.62
CA PHE A 24 4.09 14.61 -1.63
C PHE A 24 5.30 15.42 -2.14
N TYR A 25 5.13 16.74 -2.37
CA TYR A 25 6.25 17.61 -2.75
C TYR A 25 7.23 17.88 -1.61
N ILE A 26 6.74 18.00 -0.37
CA ILE A 26 7.61 18.14 0.81
C ILE A 26 8.40 16.86 1.06
N ILE A 27 7.78 15.68 0.92
CA ILE A 27 8.44 14.38 1.05
C ILE A 27 9.47 14.16 -0.07
N ILE A 28 9.22 14.60 -1.30
CA ILE A 28 10.21 14.52 -2.38
C ILE A 28 11.39 15.47 -2.10
N VAL A 29 11.14 16.69 -1.62
CA VAL A 29 12.22 17.62 -1.26
C VAL A 29 12.99 17.13 -0.02
N PHE A 30 12.32 16.52 0.95
CA PHE A 30 12.95 15.92 2.13
C PHE A 30 13.69 14.62 1.78
N ALA A 31 13.18 13.81 0.86
CA ALA A 31 13.85 12.61 0.37
C ALA A 31 15.07 12.96 -0.49
N ILE A 32 15.00 14.02 -1.31
CA ILE A 32 16.16 14.57 -2.03
C ILE A 32 17.17 15.16 -1.04
N MET A 33 16.74 15.88 -0.01
CA MET A 33 17.63 16.40 1.05
C MET A 33 18.27 15.27 1.87
N ILE A 34 17.52 14.25 2.25
CA ILE A 34 18.04 13.09 3.01
C ILE A 34 18.94 12.23 2.13
N SER A 35 18.65 12.05 0.83
CA SER A 35 19.57 11.42 -0.12
C SER A 35 20.83 12.26 -0.36
N PHE A 36 20.75 13.60 -0.27
CA PHE A 36 21.90 14.50 -0.38
C PHE A 36 22.76 14.48 0.89
N PHE A 37 22.17 14.32 2.07
CA PHE A 37 22.88 14.23 3.35
C PHE A 37 23.44 12.83 3.64
N TYR A 38 22.78 11.75 3.21
CA TYR A 38 23.30 10.37 3.34
C TYR A 38 24.40 10.04 2.31
N ASN A 39 24.44 10.72 1.15
CA ASN A 39 25.56 10.62 0.21
C ASN A 39 26.72 11.58 0.54
N LEU A 40 26.64 12.41 1.60
CA LEU A 40 27.74 13.28 2.02
C LEU A 40 28.64 12.67 3.11
N GLN A 41 28.31 11.48 3.62
CA GLN A 41 29.26 10.64 4.35
C GLN A 41 29.63 9.45 3.47
N ILE A 42 30.72 9.66 2.73
CA ILE A 42 31.49 8.78 1.82
C ILE A 42 31.54 9.39 0.40
N VAL A 43 32.18 10.55 0.30
CA VAL A 43 33.15 10.86 -0.76
C VAL A 43 34.22 11.74 -0.09
N GLN A 44 35.22 11.11 0.54
CA GLN A 44 36.53 11.76 0.66
C GLN A 44 37.00 11.99 -0.78
N ALA A 45 37.11 13.24 -1.23
CA ALA A 45 38.08 13.53 -2.27
C ALA A 45 39.43 13.22 -1.64
N SER A 46 40.07 12.12 -2.05
CA SER A 46 41.36 11.71 -1.51
C SER A 46 42.38 12.79 -1.83
N GLU A 47 42.81 13.57 -0.83
CA GLU A 47 43.96 14.47 -0.96
C GLU A 47 45.17 13.64 -1.39
N ARG A 48 45.78 13.99 -2.54
CA ARG A 48 46.90 13.22 -3.09
C ARG A 48 48.21 13.77 -2.56
N LYS A 49 49.01 12.94 -1.89
CA LYS A 49 50.32 13.34 -1.38
C LYS A 49 51.39 13.16 -2.46
N VAL A 50 52.12 14.24 -2.79
CA VAL A 50 53.10 14.27 -3.88
C VAL A 50 54.43 14.83 -3.39
N SER A 51 55.55 14.24 -3.83
CA SER A 51 56.90 14.71 -3.48
C SER A 51 57.70 15.10 -4.71
N ILE A 52 58.48 16.17 -4.59
CA ILE A 52 59.40 16.66 -5.63
C ILE A 52 60.81 16.66 -5.03
N LEU A 53 61.71 15.86 -5.63
CA LEU A 53 63.10 15.76 -5.21
C LEU A 53 63.96 16.84 -5.90
N TYR A 54 65.24 16.91 -5.53
CA TYR A 54 66.17 17.83 -6.18
C TYR A 54 66.50 17.39 -7.61
N PHE A 55 66.63 18.39 -8.49
CA PHE A 55 66.99 18.17 -9.89
C PHE A 55 68.51 18.20 -10.03
N ASN A 56 69.11 17.18 -10.62
CA ASN A 56 70.57 17.12 -10.75
C ASN A 56 71.08 18.05 -11.85
N ASN A 57 72.19 18.74 -11.57
CA ASN A 57 72.87 19.62 -12.50
C ASN A 57 73.91 18.84 -13.34
N HIS A 58 73.65 18.67 -14.63
CA HIS A 58 74.58 18.08 -15.60
C HIS A 58 75.12 19.11 -16.60
N THR A 59 75.10 20.41 -16.25
CA THR A 59 75.59 21.49 -17.13
C THR A 59 77.11 21.70 -17.09
N GLU A 60 77.82 21.01 -16.20
CA GLU A 60 79.24 21.20 -15.88
C GLU A 60 79.61 22.60 -15.34
N GLN A 61 78.62 23.46 -15.06
CA GLN A 61 78.81 24.84 -14.59
C GLN A 61 78.18 25.05 -13.20
N THR A 62 78.99 25.44 -12.21
CA THR A 62 78.55 25.66 -10.82
C THR A 62 77.66 26.88 -10.64
N SER A 63 77.64 27.80 -11.62
CA SER A 63 76.71 28.94 -11.64
C SER A 63 75.24 28.53 -11.75
N TRP A 64 74.96 27.27 -12.10
CA TRP A 64 73.61 26.71 -12.20
C TRP A 64 73.22 25.82 -11.02
N ASP A 65 74.11 25.61 -10.05
CA ASP A 65 73.85 24.72 -8.90
C ASP A 65 72.66 25.18 -8.07
N TRP A 66 72.42 26.50 -8.00
CA TRP A 66 71.27 27.06 -7.28
C TRP A 66 69.93 26.56 -7.84
N LEU A 67 69.86 26.22 -9.14
CA LEU A 67 68.61 25.82 -9.79
C LEU A 67 68.14 24.44 -9.30
N SER A 68 69.07 23.59 -8.85
CA SER A 68 68.78 22.26 -8.33
C SER A 68 67.81 22.29 -7.14
N THR A 69 68.14 23.08 -6.11
CA THR A 69 67.31 23.23 -4.90
C THR A 69 66.27 24.34 -5.04
N GLY A 70 66.60 25.39 -5.81
CA GLY A 70 65.72 26.52 -6.07
C GLY A 70 64.46 26.12 -6.83
N LEU A 71 64.58 25.31 -7.89
CA LEU A 71 63.42 24.89 -8.68
C LEU A 71 62.49 23.99 -7.88
N THR A 72 63.03 23.05 -7.11
CA THR A 72 62.23 22.18 -6.22
C THR A 72 61.44 23.00 -5.20
N THR A 73 62.07 24.00 -4.58
CA THR A 73 61.39 24.89 -3.62
C THR A 73 60.23 25.63 -4.29
N MET A 74 60.48 26.22 -5.46
CA MET A 74 59.44 26.96 -6.20
C MET A 74 58.25 26.06 -6.59
N LEU A 75 58.50 24.82 -7.01
CA LEU A 75 57.43 23.89 -7.39
C LEU A 75 56.61 23.43 -6.18
N ILE A 76 57.24 23.17 -5.04
CA ILE A 76 56.54 22.81 -3.79
C ILE A 76 55.66 23.97 -3.33
N ASP A 77 56.20 25.20 -3.31
CA ASP A 77 55.48 26.39 -2.86
C ASP A 77 54.26 26.73 -3.74
N ASP A 78 54.32 26.42 -5.03
CA ASP A 78 53.22 26.68 -5.97
C ASP A 78 52.18 25.54 -5.95
N LEU A 79 52.60 24.26 -5.90
CA LEU A 79 51.68 23.13 -5.88
C LEU A 79 50.96 22.95 -4.53
N SER A 80 51.61 23.30 -3.42
CA SER A 80 51.03 23.23 -2.06
C SER A 80 49.87 24.20 -1.81
N ARG A 81 49.56 25.07 -2.77
CA ARG A 81 48.42 25.99 -2.73
C ARG A 81 47.13 25.39 -3.27
N SER A 82 47.20 24.23 -3.91
CA SER A 82 45.99 23.52 -4.32
C SER A 82 45.38 22.80 -3.12
N ASP A 83 44.09 23.02 -2.87
CA ASP A 83 43.35 22.35 -1.80
C ASP A 83 43.21 20.82 -2.03
N THR A 84 43.65 20.31 -3.19
CA THR A 84 43.56 18.89 -3.57
C THR A 84 44.88 18.13 -3.46
N LEU A 85 46.01 18.84 -3.27
CA LEU A 85 47.35 18.28 -3.22
C LEU A 85 48.03 18.58 -1.89
N VAL A 86 48.70 17.57 -1.34
CA VAL A 86 49.56 17.73 -0.16
C VAL A 86 51.00 17.49 -0.59
N CYS A 87 51.82 18.55 -0.65
CA CYS A 87 53.22 18.42 -1.03
C CYS A 87 54.11 18.12 0.19
N SER A 88 55.11 17.25 0.02
CA SER A 88 56.19 17.14 1.01
C SER A 88 56.88 18.48 1.20
N SER A 89 57.14 18.83 2.45
CA SER A 89 57.82 20.07 2.83
C SER A 89 59.29 20.03 2.43
N ARG A 90 59.87 21.22 2.25
CA ARG A 90 61.30 21.36 1.91
C ARG A 90 62.22 20.71 2.95
N GLN A 91 61.90 20.83 4.23
CA GLN A 91 62.70 20.23 5.31
C GLN A 91 62.71 18.71 5.22
N GLU A 92 61.57 18.07 4.91
CA GLU A 92 61.49 16.62 4.74
C GLU A 92 62.36 16.12 3.58
N ILE A 93 62.47 16.89 2.49
CA ILE A 93 63.36 16.57 1.37
C ILE A 93 64.83 16.79 1.76
N GLU A 94 65.16 17.88 2.46
CA GLU A 94 66.53 18.15 2.94
C GLU A 94 67.01 17.08 3.92
N ASP A 95 66.18 16.73 4.90
CA ASP A 95 66.47 15.70 5.89
C ASP A 95 66.67 14.34 5.22
N LEU A 96 65.91 14.05 4.16
CA LEU A 96 66.06 12.82 3.40
C LEU A 96 67.39 12.79 2.63
N TYR A 97 67.80 13.86 1.96
CA TYR A 97 69.12 13.88 1.31
C TYR A 97 70.25 13.80 2.34
N TYR A 98 70.10 14.44 3.50
CA TYR A 98 71.08 14.37 4.58
C TYR A 98 71.18 12.95 5.18
N ASN A 99 70.05 12.32 5.51
CA ASN A 99 69.99 11.00 6.15
C ASN A 99 70.54 9.87 5.27
N TYR A 100 70.49 10.03 3.95
CA TYR A 100 71.05 9.08 2.99
C TYR A 100 72.42 9.52 2.42
N GLU A 101 73.03 10.58 2.98
CA GLU A 101 74.34 11.14 2.59
C GLU A 101 74.45 11.52 1.10
N LEU A 102 73.37 12.02 0.51
CA LEU A 102 73.30 12.36 -0.91
C LEU A 102 73.57 13.84 -1.16
N LEU A 103 74.27 14.13 -2.26
CA LEU A 103 74.51 15.50 -2.71
C LEU A 103 73.30 15.99 -3.53
N PRO A 104 72.65 17.11 -3.14
CA PRO A 104 71.48 17.66 -3.85
C PRO A 104 71.67 17.86 -5.36
N ILE A 105 72.91 18.12 -5.78
CA ILE A 105 73.26 18.56 -7.13
C ILE A 105 73.51 17.38 -8.09
N SER A 106 73.87 16.20 -7.58
CA SER A 106 74.41 15.12 -8.41
C SER A 106 74.09 13.71 -7.89
N ALA A 107 72.95 13.54 -7.21
CA ALA A 107 72.56 12.26 -6.63
C ALA A 107 71.95 11.33 -7.69
N GLU A 108 72.55 10.16 -7.93
CA GLU A 108 71.95 9.13 -8.78
C GLU A 108 70.80 8.44 -8.03
N ILE A 109 69.56 8.70 -8.47
CA ILE A 109 68.35 8.18 -7.82
C ILE A 109 67.85 6.95 -8.58
N GLU A 110 68.22 5.77 -8.08
CA GLU A 110 67.75 4.48 -8.59
C GLU A 110 66.41 4.04 -7.97
N LYS A 111 65.75 3.09 -8.62
CA LYS A 111 64.44 2.56 -8.19
C LYS A 111 64.42 2.04 -6.74
N SER A 112 65.50 1.40 -6.30
CA SER A 112 65.63 0.88 -4.93
C SER A 112 65.62 1.99 -3.89
N LEU A 113 66.24 3.13 -4.21
CA LEU A 113 66.32 4.30 -3.35
C LEU A 113 64.97 5.04 -3.30
N LEU A 114 64.25 5.12 -4.41
CA LEU A 114 62.90 5.71 -4.47
C LEU A 114 61.88 4.96 -3.59
N VAL A 115 61.97 3.63 -3.53
CA VAL A 115 61.14 2.82 -2.61
C VAL A 115 61.43 3.21 -1.15
N GLN A 116 62.70 3.39 -0.78
CA GLN A 116 63.08 3.79 0.57
C GLN A 116 62.66 5.22 0.89
N PHE A 117 62.82 6.13 -0.06
CA PHE A 117 62.35 7.51 0.08
C PHE A 117 60.85 7.56 0.32
N ASN A 118 60.09 6.75 -0.39
CA ASN A 118 58.65 6.73 -0.22
C ASN A 118 58.20 6.19 1.14
N GLN A 119 58.97 5.31 1.79
CA GLN A 119 58.66 4.87 3.16
C GLN A 119 58.76 6.01 4.17
N ASN A 120 59.57 7.04 3.90
CA ASN A 120 59.69 8.22 4.76
C ASN A 120 58.72 9.33 4.35
N LEU A 121 58.50 9.52 3.05
CA LEU A 121 57.68 10.62 2.53
C LEU A 121 56.17 10.29 2.46
N ASP A 122 55.83 9.00 2.37
CA ASP A 122 54.46 8.48 2.22
C ASP A 122 53.71 9.10 1.03
N ALA A 123 54.40 9.29 -0.10
CA ALA A 123 53.83 9.91 -1.28
C ALA A 123 53.20 8.89 -2.22
N GLU A 124 52.13 9.30 -2.89
CA GLU A 124 51.49 8.53 -3.96
C GLU A 124 52.39 8.54 -5.21
N VAL A 125 52.99 9.69 -5.49
CA VAL A 125 53.85 9.92 -6.65
C VAL A 125 55.08 10.76 -6.29
N ILE A 126 56.25 10.37 -6.78
CA ILE A 126 57.52 11.09 -6.61
C ILE A 126 58.03 11.57 -7.98
N PHE A 127 58.29 12.88 -8.09
CA PHE A 127 58.88 13.51 -9.26
C PHE A 127 60.34 13.90 -9.00
N PHE A 128 61.21 13.63 -9.98
CA PHE A 128 62.64 13.94 -9.92
C PHE A 128 63.20 14.05 -11.34
N GLY A 129 64.41 14.60 -11.49
CA GLY A 129 64.91 14.87 -12.83
C GLY A 129 66.34 15.38 -12.89
N ASP A 130 66.76 15.67 -14.12
CA ASP A 130 68.11 16.07 -14.49
C ASP A 130 68.00 17.28 -15.43
N PHE A 131 68.91 18.25 -15.34
CA PHE A 131 68.95 19.38 -16.29
C PHE A 131 70.36 19.60 -16.88
N TYR A 132 70.40 20.00 -18.16
CA TYR A 132 71.63 20.22 -18.91
C TYR A 132 71.44 21.28 -20.03
N LEU A 133 72.55 21.83 -20.53
CA LEU A 133 72.53 22.85 -21.58
C LEU A 133 72.69 22.23 -22.98
N SER A 134 71.87 22.66 -23.95
CA SER A 134 72.02 22.30 -25.38
C SER A 134 72.24 23.53 -26.27
N PRO A 135 73.01 23.41 -27.37
CA PRO A 135 73.28 24.55 -28.26
C PRO A 135 72.07 24.92 -29.15
N PRO A 136 71.82 26.23 -29.42
CA PRO A 136 72.51 27.40 -28.90
C PRO A 136 71.70 27.99 -27.72
N SER A 137 72.12 27.70 -26.48
CA SER A 137 71.62 28.36 -25.25
C SER A 137 70.21 27.98 -24.81
N ASN A 138 69.86 26.69 -24.90
CA ASN A 138 68.65 26.16 -24.28
C ASN A 138 68.99 25.35 -23.02
N LEU A 139 68.19 25.54 -21.97
CA LEU A 139 68.18 24.69 -20.80
C LEU A 139 67.14 23.57 -21.03
N ASN A 140 67.62 22.33 -20.99
CA ASN A 140 66.78 21.15 -21.14
C ASN A 140 66.66 20.50 -19.78
N LEU A 141 65.43 20.19 -19.39
CA LEU A 141 65.12 19.52 -18.14
C LEU A 141 64.33 18.26 -18.43
N SER A 142 64.85 17.14 -17.95
CA SER A 142 64.24 15.82 -18.04
C SER A 142 63.47 15.55 -16.75
N LEU A 143 62.14 15.39 -16.83
CA LEU A 143 61.30 15.02 -15.70
C LEU A 143 60.96 13.52 -15.74
N LYS A 144 61.13 12.85 -14.60
CA LYS A 144 60.77 11.45 -14.37
C LYS A 144 59.69 11.36 -13.28
N LYS A 145 58.85 10.33 -13.39
CA LYS A 145 57.78 10.03 -12.44
C LYS A 145 57.95 8.61 -11.91
N TYR A 146 57.95 8.46 -10.59
CA TYR A 146 57.83 7.19 -9.90
C TYR A 146 56.44 7.09 -9.27
N ASP A 147 55.65 6.11 -9.70
CA ASP A 147 54.30 5.87 -9.19
C ASP A 147 54.35 4.71 -8.20
N ASN A 148 53.98 4.99 -6.94
CA ASN A 148 54.08 4.01 -5.87
C ASN A 148 53.08 2.86 -6.03
N SER A 149 51.92 3.11 -6.66
CA SER A 149 50.86 2.11 -6.82
C SER A 149 51.25 1.02 -7.83
N THR A 150 52.01 1.38 -8.86
CA THR A 150 52.51 0.46 -9.89
C THR A 150 53.94 0.01 -9.61
N GLY A 151 54.68 0.78 -8.81
CA GLY A 151 56.09 0.58 -8.56
C GLY A 151 56.96 0.76 -9.80
N GLU A 152 56.49 1.49 -10.83
CA GLU A 152 57.21 1.72 -12.08
C GLU A 152 57.75 3.15 -12.18
N ILE A 153 58.91 3.29 -12.82
CA ILE A 153 59.44 4.59 -13.25
C ILE A 153 59.04 4.77 -14.71
N THR A 154 58.08 5.63 -14.98
CA THR A 154 57.69 5.97 -16.36
C THR A 154 58.62 7.02 -16.95
N ALA A 155 59.02 6.83 -18.21
CA ALA A 155 60.16 7.50 -18.84
C ALA A 155 59.98 9.00 -19.14
N PHE A 156 61.13 9.68 -19.09
CA PHE A 156 61.51 11.05 -19.45
C PHE A 156 60.52 11.85 -20.31
N ARG A 157 60.07 13.00 -19.77
CA ARG A 157 59.59 14.11 -20.59
C ARG A 157 60.61 15.25 -20.57
N ASP A 158 61.12 15.61 -21.74
CA ASP A 158 62.07 16.71 -21.87
C ASP A 158 61.33 18.04 -22.11
N ILE A 159 61.64 19.03 -21.26
CA ILE A 159 61.16 20.39 -21.39
C ILE A 159 62.35 21.27 -21.75
N ILE A 160 62.20 22.01 -22.86
CA ILE A 160 63.25 22.88 -23.38
C ILE A 160 62.78 24.33 -23.26
N VAL A 161 63.60 25.16 -22.62
CA VAL A 161 63.41 26.61 -22.53
C VAL A 161 64.70 27.36 -22.85
N GLY A 162 64.60 28.65 -23.20
CA GLY A 162 65.79 29.51 -23.25
C GLY A 162 66.36 29.73 -21.85
N VAL A 163 67.68 29.85 -21.73
CA VAL A 163 68.37 30.02 -20.42
C VAL A 163 67.93 31.25 -19.60
N THR A 164 67.28 32.22 -20.23
CA THR A 164 66.74 33.42 -19.55
C THR A 164 65.26 33.30 -19.16
N ASP A 165 64.59 32.19 -19.49
CA ASP A 165 63.13 32.02 -19.34
C ASP A 165 62.77 30.94 -18.30
N ILE A 166 63.35 31.07 -17.11
CA ILE A 166 63.18 30.12 -15.99
C ILE A 166 61.75 30.14 -15.45
N ALA A 167 61.06 31.29 -15.51
CA ALA A 167 59.65 31.39 -15.13
C ALA A 167 58.77 30.46 -15.99
N ASN A 168 58.98 30.46 -17.30
CA ASN A 168 58.26 29.57 -18.23
C ASN A 168 58.62 28.09 -18.03
N LEU A 169 59.85 27.78 -17.62
CA LEU A 169 60.24 26.41 -17.25
C LEU A 169 59.43 25.92 -16.04
N LYS A 170 59.36 26.74 -14.98
CA LYS A 170 58.57 26.46 -13.78
C LYS A 170 57.09 26.26 -14.13
N ASP A 171 56.49 27.18 -14.87
CA ASP A 171 55.06 27.14 -15.22
C ASP A 171 54.71 25.92 -16.07
N LYS A 172 55.56 25.57 -17.05
CA LYS A 172 55.39 24.35 -17.86
C LYS A 172 55.47 23.10 -16.99
N LEU A 173 56.44 23.02 -16.07
CA LEU A 173 56.59 21.89 -15.16
C LEU A 173 55.35 21.69 -14.28
N ILE A 174 54.83 22.77 -13.69
CA ILE A 174 53.60 22.73 -12.88
C ILE A 174 52.43 22.20 -13.71
N GLN A 175 52.22 22.75 -14.91
CA GLN A 175 51.13 22.29 -15.80
C GLN A 175 51.26 20.83 -16.18
N PHE A 176 52.48 20.33 -16.42
CA PHE A 176 52.71 18.93 -16.73
C PHE A 176 52.48 18.01 -15.54
N ILE A 177 52.99 18.38 -14.36
CA ILE A 177 52.79 17.60 -13.13
C ILE A 177 51.29 17.48 -12.82
N LEU A 178 50.55 18.58 -12.86
CA LEU A 178 49.11 18.58 -12.60
C LEU A 178 48.32 17.75 -13.61
N LYS A 179 48.71 17.79 -14.89
CA LYS A 179 48.11 16.95 -15.93
C LYS A 179 48.39 15.46 -15.73
N GLU A 180 49.60 15.09 -15.32
CA GLU A 180 49.98 13.70 -15.05
C GLU A 180 49.29 13.12 -13.80
N LEU A 181 48.84 13.99 -12.90
CA LEU A 181 48.08 13.63 -11.71
C LEU A 181 46.56 13.69 -11.92
N ASP A 182 46.11 14.01 -13.14
CA ASP A 182 44.70 14.14 -13.54
C ASP A 182 43.91 15.14 -12.67
N VAL A 183 44.56 16.25 -12.29
CA VAL A 183 43.97 17.33 -11.49
C VAL A 183 43.58 18.50 -12.39
N GLU A 184 42.28 18.81 -12.48
CA GLU A 184 41.78 20.00 -13.19
C GLU A 184 41.85 21.25 -12.28
N ILE A 185 42.58 22.28 -12.73
CA ILE A 185 42.76 23.55 -12.00
C ILE A 185 41.59 24.50 -12.32
N SER A 186 41.05 25.20 -11.31
CA SER A 186 40.02 26.23 -11.52
C SER A 186 40.58 27.50 -12.20
N LEU A 187 39.72 28.27 -12.89
CA LEU A 187 40.16 29.49 -13.60
C LEU A 187 40.67 30.60 -12.66
N GLN A 188 40.34 30.54 -11.35
CA GLN A 188 40.76 31.49 -10.32
C GLN A 188 42.17 31.19 -9.78
N GLU A 189 42.53 29.93 -9.58
CA GLU A 189 43.88 29.52 -9.13
C GLU A 189 44.95 29.82 -10.20
N LYS A 190 44.56 29.82 -11.47
CA LYS A 190 45.45 30.13 -12.60
C LYS A 190 45.90 31.60 -12.65
N THR A 191 45.16 32.51 -12.00
CA THR A 191 45.44 33.95 -11.95
C THR A 191 46.30 34.37 -10.75
N GLU A 192 46.62 33.46 -9.82
CA GLU A 192 47.35 33.75 -8.57
C GLU A 192 48.72 33.07 -8.45
N LEU A 193 49.27 32.54 -9.56
CA LEU A 193 50.68 32.12 -9.58
C LEU A 193 51.57 33.37 -9.46
N PRO A 194 52.44 33.47 -8.44
CA PRO A 194 53.17 34.70 -8.17
C PRO A 194 54.21 34.95 -9.28
N GLU A 195 54.25 36.19 -9.77
CA GLU A 195 55.38 36.66 -10.58
C GLU A 195 56.65 36.55 -9.73
N MET A 196 57.76 36.14 -10.36
CA MET A 196 59.03 36.01 -9.65
C MET A 196 59.41 37.34 -8.98
N PRO A 197 59.92 37.31 -7.73
CA PRO A 197 60.18 38.53 -6.95
C PRO A 197 61.20 39.48 -7.60
N THR A 198 62.01 38.97 -8.54
CA THR A 198 62.81 39.77 -9.46
C THR A 198 62.96 39.01 -10.78
N THR A 199 63.09 39.74 -11.90
CA THR A 199 63.48 39.19 -13.20
C THR A 199 64.99 39.15 -13.40
N SER A 200 65.77 39.69 -12.46
CA SER A 200 67.24 39.68 -12.50
C SER A 200 67.78 38.36 -11.95
N LEU A 201 68.34 37.54 -12.84
CA LEU A 201 68.93 36.25 -12.47
C LEU A 201 70.06 36.41 -11.45
N ASP A 202 70.87 37.47 -11.60
CA ASP A 202 71.96 37.79 -10.69
C ASP A 202 71.43 38.20 -9.31
N ALA A 203 70.36 39.00 -9.24
CA ALA A 203 69.76 39.40 -7.96
C ALA A 203 69.16 38.19 -7.22
N LEU A 204 68.45 37.32 -7.96
CA LEU A 204 67.84 36.12 -7.42
C LEU A 204 68.89 35.10 -6.92
N SER A 205 69.98 34.94 -7.66
CA SER A 205 71.09 34.05 -7.29
C SER A 205 71.79 34.56 -6.02
N ASN A 206 72.12 35.85 -5.96
CA ASN A 206 72.77 36.44 -4.79
C ASN A 206 71.86 36.42 -3.54
N TYR A 207 70.55 36.64 -3.70
CA TYR A 207 69.58 36.56 -2.60
C TYR A 207 69.49 35.16 -2.01
N ASN A 208 69.33 34.13 -2.84
CA ASN A 208 69.25 32.75 -2.35
C ASN A 208 70.56 32.30 -1.70
N LYS A 209 71.70 32.77 -2.22
CA LYS A 209 73.01 32.52 -1.59
C LYS A 209 73.14 33.22 -0.24
N SER A 210 72.65 34.46 -0.13
CA SER A 210 72.58 35.20 1.15
C SER A 210 71.71 34.47 2.17
N LEU A 211 70.55 33.97 1.74
CA LEU A 211 69.61 33.22 2.58
C LEU A 211 70.21 31.90 3.09
N ASP A 212 70.87 31.13 2.22
CA ASP A 212 71.56 29.88 2.60
C ASP A 212 72.69 30.15 3.60
N LEU A 213 73.51 31.18 3.36
CA LEU A 213 74.58 31.58 4.28
C LEU A 213 74.05 32.07 5.62
N MET A 214 72.94 32.81 5.64
CA MET A 214 72.24 33.20 6.88
C MET A 214 71.80 31.96 7.65
N ASN A 215 71.13 31.00 7.00
CA ASN A 215 70.64 29.80 7.66
C ASN A 215 71.78 28.95 8.22
N LYS A 216 72.88 28.82 7.47
CA LYS A 216 74.12 28.19 7.95
C LYS A 216 74.70 28.93 9.16
N ALA A 217 74.72 30.26 9.13
CA ALA A 217 75.20 31.06 10.26
C ALA A 217 74.32 30.90 11.51
N ILE A 218 73.00 30.82 11.35
CA ILE A 218 72.07 30.54 12.46
C ILE A 218 72.36 29.16 13.07
N ALA A 219 72.50 28.14 12.22
CA ALA A 219 72.75 26.76 12.65
C ALA A 219 74.12 26.60 13.33
N GLU A 220 75.18 27.19 12.75
CA GLU A 220 76.54 27.05 13.27
C GLU A 220 76.77 27.92 14.52
N TYR A 221 76.14 29.09 14.61
CA TYR A 221 76.46 30.06 15.64
C TYR A 221 75.40 30.30 16.73
N GLY A 222 74.24 29.63 16.66
CA GLY A 222 73.26 29.65 17.76
C GLY A 222 72.40 30.92 17.86
N GLY A 223 72.24 31.66 16.76
CA GLY A 223 71.11 32.58 16.55
C GLY A 223 71.29 34.07 16.87
N ILE A 224 72.31 34.49 17.64
CA ILE A 224 72.65 35.92 17.87
C ILE A 224 74.17 36.10 17.82
N ASP A 225 74.66 37.02 16.99
CA ASP A 225 76.10 37.07 16.73
C ASP A 225 76.64 38.38 16.15
N TYR A 226 77.95 38.61 16.21
CA TYR A 226 78.55 39.83 15.67
C TYR A 226 78.60 39.82 14.12
N PRO A 227 78.27 40.95 13.45
CA PRO A 227 78.20 41.01 11.98
C PRO A 227 79.55 40.83 11.27
N SER A 228 80.67 40.88 11.99
CA SER A 228 82.02 40.65 11.45
C SER A 228 82.41 39.18 11.34
N LYS A 229 81.59 38.23 11.84
CA LYS A 229 81.86 36.80 11.68
C LYS A 229 81.67 36.37 10.24
N LYS A 230 82.51 35.44 9.78
CA LYS A 230 82.66 35.09 8.37
C LYS A 230 81.33 34.80 7.66
N LEU A 231 80.52 33.87 8.16
CA LEU A 231 79.26 33.52 7.49
C LEU A 231 78.23 34.67 7.50
N TRP A 232 78.16 35.45 8.57
CA TRP A 232 77.30 36.63 8.64
C TRP A 232 77.78 37.76 7.73
N ALA A 233 79.09 38.00 7.67
CA ALA A 233 79.68 38.99 6.78
C ALA A 233 79.46 38.62 5.31
N GLU A 234 79.64 37.35 4.94
CA GLU A 234 79.35 36.84 3.60
C GLU A 234 77.84 36.91 3.29
N ALA A 235 76.96 36.53 4.22
CA ALA A 235 75.51 36.65 4.05
C ALA A 235 75.07 38.10 3.80
N ILE A 236 75.59 39.06 4.58
CA ILE A 236 75.35 40.50 4.39
C ILE A 236 75.89 40.96 3.04
N GLU A 237 77.11 40.57 2.66
CA GLU A 237 77.72 40.94 1.38
C GLU A 237 76.87 40.46 0.18
N TYR A 238 76.42 39.21 0.19
CA TYR A 238 75.55 38.68 -0.86
C TYR A 238 74.14 39.30 -0.84
N GLY A 239 73.61 39.65 0.33
CA GLY A 239 72.34 40.37 0.46
C GLY A 239 72.41 41.81 -0.10
N GLU A 240 73.51 42.52 0.18
CA GLU A 240 73.78 43.85 -0.37
C GLU A 240 74.02 43.78 -1.89
N LYS A 241 74.68 42.72 -2.39
CA LYS A 241 74.82 42.45 -3.83
C LYS A 241 73.47 42.18 -4.51
N ALA A 242 72.55 41.47 -3.85
CA ALA A 242 71.21 41.23 -4.38
C ALA A 242 70.44 42.54 -4.59
N ILE A 243 70.49 43.44 -3.61
CA ILE A 243 69.87 44.78 -3.70
C ILE A 243 70.60 45.66 -4.72
N THR A 244 71.92 45.53 -4.85
CA THR A 244 72.67 46.30 -5.85
C THR A 244 72.32 45.84 -7.28
N ALA A 245 72.11 44.54 -7.48
CA ALA A 245 71.70 43.95 -8.74
C ALA A 245 70.23 44.27 -9.10
N ASP A 246 69.37 44.43 -8.09
CA ASP A 246 68.00 44.96 -8.26
C ASP A 246 67.55 45.77 -7.02
N PRO A 247 67.61 47.12 -7.10
CA PRO A 247 67.23 47.99 -5.98
C PRO A 247 65.74 47.96 -5.62
N LYS A 248 64.89 47.31 -6.42
CA LYS A 248 63.45 47.18 -6.14
C LYS A 248 63.11 45.87 -5.43
N PHE A 249 64.10 45.04 -5.14
CA PHE A 249 63.88 43.73 -4.52
C PHE A 249 63.61 43.84 -3.01
N ALA A 250 62.35 44.02 -2.63
CA ALA A 250 61.94 44.31 -1.26
C ALA A 250 62.26 43.18 -0.26
N GLU A 251 62.17 41.92 -0.68
CA GLU A 251 62.48 40.76 0.15
C GLU A 251 63.95 40.74 0.56
N ALA A 252 64.85 41.25 -0.27
CA ALA A 252 66.26 41.38 0.07
C ALA A 252 66.49 42.44 1.18
N TYR A 253 65.74 43.55 1.17
CA TYR A 253 65.77 44.54 2.25
C TYR A 253 65.26 43.97 3.58
N TYR A 254 64.18 43.19 3.54
CA TYR A 254 63.62 42.53 4.72
C TYR A 254 64.59 41.46 5.27
N LEU A 255 65.19 40.64 4.41
CA LEU A 255 66.21 39.66 4.78
C LEU A 255 67.40 40.33 5.47
N LEU A 256 67.92 41.43 4.93
CA LEU A 256 68.99 42.20 5.58
C LEU A 256 68.57 42.78 6.93
N ALA A 257 67.33 43.26 7.06
CA ALA A 257 66.83 43.74 8.35
C ALA A 257 66.79 42.62 9.41
N GLU A 258 66.41 41.40 9.03
CA GLU A 258 66.44 40.25 9.93
C GLU A 258 67.88 39.90 10.34
N ILE A 259 68.80 39.89 9.38
CA ILE A 259 70.23 39.67 9.65
C ILE A 259 70.76 40.76 10.61
N TYR A 260 70.40 42.02 10.40
CA TYR A 260 70.83 43.13 11.27
C TYR A 260 70.20 43.08 12.67
N ASN A 261 68.96 42.63 12.80
CA ASN A 261 68.31 42.42 14.09
C ASN A 261 69.07 41.36 14.91
N ARG A 262 69.34 40.21 14.29
CA ARG A 262 70.08 39.10 14.92
C ARG A 262 71.53 39.46 15.25
N THR A 263 72.10 40.42 14.52
CA THR A 263 73.45 40.93 14.75
C THR A 263 73.51 42.22 15.57
N HIS A 264 72.38 42.65 16.13
CA HIS A 264 72.21 43.85 16.96
C HIS A 264 72.66 45.17 16.31
N TRP A 265 72.63 45.25 14.98
CA TRP A 265 72.88 46.47 14.22
C TRP A 265 71.61 47.31 14.07
N THR A 266 71.11 47.81 15.20
CA THR A 266 69.82 48.52 15.34
C THR A 266 69.62 49.68 14.37
N ILE A 267 70.65 50.48 14.07
CA ILE A 267 70.54 51.58 13.11
C ILE A 267 70.36 51.06 11.68
N ARG A 268 71.15 50.04 11.29
CA ARG A 268 71.03 49.46 9.94
C ARG A 268 69.75 48.65 9.79
N GLU A 269 69.32 47.96 10.83
CA GLU A 269 68.03 47.30 10.92
C GLU A 269 66.90 48.31 10.67
N VAL A 270 66.85 49.41 11.43
CA VAL A 270 65.82 50.44 11.26
C VAL A 270 65.87 51.05 9.85
N ASN A 271 67.06 51.29 9.30
CA ASN A 271 67.19 51.80 7.93
C ASN A 271 66.68 50.80 6.88
N SER A 272 67.01 49.51 7.02
CA SER A 272 66.52 48.46 6.13
C SER A 272 65.01 48.25 6.25
N LEU A 273 64.46 48.29 7.47
CA LEU A 273 63.01 48.22 7.70
C LEU A 273 62.28 49.44 7.14
N ASN A 274 62.85 50.64 7.28
CA ASN A 274 62.27 51.85 6.69
C ASN A 274 62.29 51.80 5.16
N SER A 275 63.40 51.36 4.54
CA SER A 275 63.48 51.16 3.09
C SER A 275 62.48 50.09 2.62
N PHE A 276 62.32 49.00 3.38
CA PHE A 276 61.32 47.97 3.10
C PHE A 276 59.89 48.54 3.19
N ILE A 277 59.55 49.24 4.28
CA ILE A 277 58.22 49.86 4.44
C ILE A 277 57.96 50.88 3.33
N GLN A 278 58.95 51.69 2.96
CA GLN A 278 58.81 52.67 1.87
C GLN A 278 58.48 51.99 0.53
N LEU A 279 59.15 50.88 0.21
CA LEU A 279 58.85 50.09 -1.01
C LEU A 279 57.45 49.48 -0.98
N VAL A 280 56.95 49.09 0.20
CA VAL A 280 55.59 48.57 0.40
C VAL A 280 54.54 49.69 0.28
N GLU A 281 54.81 50.87 0.80
CA GLU A 281 53.89 52.03 0.76
C GLU A 281 53.80 52.69 -0.61
N ASP A 282 54.90 52.68 -1.38
CA ASP A 282 54.96 53.18 -2.76
C ASP A 282 54.21 52.28 -3.77
N ASN A 283 53.44 51.31 -3.28
CA ASN A 283 52.42 50.52 -4.01
C ASN A 283 52.96 49.60 -5.13
N GLN A 284 54.23 49.20 -5.10
CA GLN A 284 54.83 48.33 -6.12
C GLN A 284 54.74 46.83 -5.80
N LEU A 285 54.29 46.43 -4.61
CA LEU A 285 54.19 45.02 -4.21
C LEU A 285 52.92 44.77 -3.40
N LYS A 286 52.07 43.85 -3.84
CA LYS A 286 50.81 43.49 -3.18
C LYS A 286 50.73 41.99 -2.97
N SER A 287 51.30 41.52 -1.86
CA SER A 287 51.14 40.14 -1.41
C SER A 287 50.83 40.09 0.08
N LYS A 288 50.06 39.07 0.47
CA LYS A 288 49.68 38.81 1.87
C LYS A 288 50.91 38.61 2.78
N ASP A 289 51.97 38.01 2.25
CA ASP A 289 53.23 37.79 2.97
C ASP A 289 53.97 39.11 3.27
N ILE A 290 53.99 40.03 2.29
CA ILE A 290 54.63 41.34 2.44
C ILE A 290 53.91 42.20 3.49
N TYR A 291 52.58 42.15 3.57
CA TYR A 291 51.83 42.89 4.59
C TYR A 291 52.06 42.37 6.02
N LYS A 292 52.20 41.05 6.21
CA LYS A 292 52.58 40.49 7.52
C LYS A 292 53.97 40.96 7.95
N LYS A 293 54.93 40.93 7.04
CA LYS A 293 56.29 41.44 7.26
C LYS A 293 56.29 42.93 7.59
N ALA A 294 55.44 43.73 6.92
CA ALA A 294 55.28 45.15 7.21
C ALA A 294 54.68 45.40 8.61
N ALA A 295 53.67 44.63 9.02
CA ALA A 295 53.08 44.76 10.35
C ALA A 295 54.07 44.50 11.47
N GLN A 296 54.90 43.46 11.34
CA GLN A 296 55.96 43.15 12.29
C GLN A 296 57.04 44.24 12.33
N ALA A 297 57.40 44.81 11.18
CA ALA A 297 58.32 45.95 11.11
C ALA A 297 57.78 47.16 11.89
N TYR A 298 56.50 47.49 11.69
CA TYR A 298 55.82 48.56 12.42
C TYR A 298 55.76 48.32 13.94
N PHE A 299 55.49 47.09 14.39
CA PHE A 299 55.50 46.73 15.81
C PHE A 299 56.87 46.96 16.45
N ARG A 300 57.94 46.47 15.80
CA ARG A 300 59.32 46.62 16.30
C ARG A 300 59.72 48.08 16.45
N LEU A 301 59.31 48.94 15.50
CA LEU A 301 59.50 50.38 15.62
C LEU A 301 58.72 50.96 16.82
N GLY A 302 57.45 50.59 17.01
CA GLY A 302 56.63 51.05 18.13
C GLY A 302 57.20 50.66 19.50
N TYR A 303 57.70 49.45 19.65
CA TYR A 303 58.33 48.98 20.89
C TYR A 303 59.63 49.74 21.21
N SER A 304 60.41 50.08 20.18
CA SER A 304 61.61 50.92 20.34
C SER A 304 61.29 52.31 20.89
N PHE A 305 60.15 52.90 20.53
CA PHE A 305 59.68 54.18 21.10
C PHE A 305 59.06 54.01 22.49
N TYR A 306 58.30 52.93 22.74
CA TYR A 306 57.69 52.64 24.05
C TYR A 306 58.76 52.51 25.14
N SER A 307 59.83 51.75 24.88
CA SER A 307 60.93 51.54 25.82
C SER A 307 61.72 52.82 26.15
N LYS A 308 61.64 53.86 25.31
CA LYS A 308 62.22 55.19 25.55
C LYS A 308 61.30 56.13 26.35
N GLY A 309 60.08 55.70 26.68
CA GLY A 309 59.07 56.51 27.37
C GLY A 309 58.31 57.47 26.46
N GLU A 310 58.52 57.41 25.14
CA GLU A 310 57.83 58.25 24.15
C GLU A 310 56.48 57.63 23.77
N GLN A 311 55.51 57.71 24.70
CA GLN A 311 54.22 57.00 24.60
C GLN A 311 53.39 57.37 23.36
N GLU A 312 53.40 58.65 22.95
CA GLU A 312 52.61 59.11 21.78
C GLU A 312 53.13 58.53 20.45
N GLN A 313 54.45 58.50 20.26
CA GLN A 313 55.07 57.88 19.09
C GLN A 313 54.86 56.36 19.08
N ALA A 314 54.94 55.72 20.25
CA ALA A 314 54.69 54.30 20.39
C ALA A 314 53.25 53.92 19.98
N ILE A 315 52.25 54.67 20.47
CA ILE A 315 50.84 54.47 20.10
C ILE A 315 50.68 54.55 18.57
N LYS A 316 51.28 55.55 17.93
CA LYS A 316 51.18 55.73 16.46
C LYS A 316 51.69 54.51 15.70
N TYR A 317 52.86 53.99 16.05
CA TYR A 317 53.45 52.83 15.37
C TYR A 317 52.73 51.51 15.71
N PHE A 318 52.23 51.34 16.95
CA PHE A 318 51.41 50.20 17.31
C PHE A 318 50.08 50.17 16.55
N ILE A 319 49.43 51.32 16.38
CA ILE A 319 48.23 51.42 15.53
C ILE A 319 48.56 51.06 14.08
N SER A 320 49.64 51.64 13.50
CA SER A 320 50.06 51.28 12.14
C SER A 320 50.35 49.79 12.01
N SER A 321 50.95 49.15 13.02
CA SER A 321 51.19 47.71 13.04
C SER A 321 49.89 46.92 12.94
N THR A 322 48.90 47.25 13.79
CA THR A 322 47.57 46.60 13.75
C THR A 322 46.79 46.87 12.46
N LYS A 323 47.16 47.89 11.68
CA LYS A 323 46.52 48.16 10.39
C LYS A 323 46.97 47.17 9.31
N TYR A 324 48.25 46.80 9.30
CA TYR A 324 48.80 45.87 8.32
C TYR A 324 48.58 44.40 8.72
N ASP A 325 48.55 44.12 10.01
CA ASP A 325 48.11 42.84 10.56
C ASP A 325 47.18 43.06 11.76
N PRO A 326 45.86 43.04 11.54
CA PRO A 326 44.86 43.23 12.59
C PRO A 326 44.92 42.19 13.71
N ASP A 327 45.52 41.02 13.44
CA ASP A 327 45.53 39.89 14.35
C ASP A 327 46.85 39.79 15.14
N LEU A 328 47.79 40.74 14.95
CA LEU A 328 48.98 40.84 15.77
C LEU A 328 48.63 41.36 17.17
N LEU A 329 48.93 40.54 18.19
CA LEU A 329 48.40 40.70 19.54
C LEU A 329 49.21 41.70 20.39
N GLU A 330 50.53 41.64 20.27
CA GLU A 330 51.50 42.33 21.10
C GLU A 330 51.34 43.87 21.11
N PRO A 331 51.08 44.55 19.97
CA PRO A 331 50.82 45.99 19.98
C PRO A 331 49.58 46.37 20.83
N ARG A 332 48.54 45.53 20.85
CA ARG A 332 47.25 45.82 21.50
C ARG A 332 47.32 45.70 23.03
N LEU A 333 48.06 44.70 23.54
CA LEU A 333 48.29 44.54 24.98
C LEU A 333 48.96 45.78 25.59
N HIS A 334 49.95 46.35 24.90
CA HIS A 334 50.59 47.59 25.35
C HIS A 334 49.66 48.79 25.29
N LEU A 335 48.74 48.85 24.31
CA LEU A 335 47.72 49.91 24.25
C LEU A 335 46.72 49.84 25.42
N VAL A 336 46.26 48.64 25.81
CA VAL A 336 45.35 48.44 26.97
C VAL A 336 45.92 49.08 28.23
N GLN A 337 47.18 48.79 28.53
CA GLN A 337 47.84 49.25 29.74
C GLN A 337 48.02 50.78 29.75
N ILE A 338 48.51 51.34 28.62
CA ILE A 338 48.72 52.79 28.50
C ILE A 338 47.40 53.56 28.67
N TYR A 339 46.28 53.06 28.13
CA TYR A 339 44.98 53.73 28.28
C TYR A 339 44.38 53.60 29.68
N PHE A 340 44.55 52.46 30.36
CA PHE A 340 44.07 52.28 31.74
C PHE A 340 44.77 53.25 32.70
N ASP A 341 46.08 53.38 32.61
CA ASP A 341 46.87 54.24 33.49
C ASP A 341 46.57 55.74 33.27
N LYS A 342 46.21 56.12 32.04
CA LYS A 342 45.72 57.46 31.71
C LYS A 342 44.30 57.74 32.21
N GLY A 343 43.56 56.72 32.69
CA GLY A 343 42.16 56.85 33.11
C GLY A 343 41.16 56.82 31.96
N GLU A 344 41.60 56.49 30.75
CA GLU A 344 40.78 56.38 29.54
C GLU A 344 40.12 54.99 29.48
N ILE A 345 39.21 54.73 30.43
CA ILE A 345 38.60 53.39 30.65
C ILE A 345 37.89 52.87 29.39
N GLY A 346 37.29 53.76 28.59
CA GLY A 346 36.65 53.38 27.32
C GLY A 346 37.64 52.81 26.30
N LEU A 347 38.69 53.56 26.00
CA LEU A 347 39.73 53.14 25.06
C LEU A 347 40.49 51.89 25.56
N SER A 348 40.66 51.75 26.87
CA SER A 348 41.25 50.54 27.47
C SER A 348 40.37 49.31 27.24
N LEU A 349 39.05 49.42 27.44
CA LEU A 349 38.11 48.33 27.18
C LEU A 349 38.03 47.97 25.68
N ASP A 350 38.02 48.96 24.79
CA ASP A 350 37.99 48.72 23.34
C ASP A 350 39.21 47.88 22.90
N GLN A 351 40.40 48.17 23.45
CA GLN A 351 41.59 47.37 23.18
C GLN A 351 41.54 45.99 23.84
N CYS A 352 40.92 45.85 25.03
CA CYS A 352 40.71 44.54 25.68
C CYS A 352 39.81 43.62 24.84
N GLU A 353 38.76 44.16 24.22
CA GLU A 353 37.86 43.39 23.34
C GLU A 353 38.60 42.89 22.10
N GLU A 354 39.41 43.74 21.47
CA GLU A 354 40.22 43.35 20.32
C GLU A 354 41.28 42.30 20.70
N VAL A 355 41.83 42.36 21.92
CA VAL A 355 42.70 41.29 22.43
C VAL A 355 41.94 39.98 22.59
N LEU A 356 40.73 39.99 23.16
CA LEU A 356 39.92 38.78 23.30
C LEU A 356 39.40 38.24 21.96
N ARG A 357 39.23 39.08 20.93
CA ARG A 357 38.96 38.63 19.56
C ARG A 357 40.07 37.74 19.03
N ILE A 358 41.32 38.07 19.36
CA ILE A 358 42.52 37.40 18.87
C ILE A 358 42.90 36.21 19.78
N ASP A 359 42.93 36.43 21.09
CA ASP A 359 43.19 35.43 22.14
C ASP A 359 42.06 35.43 23.18
N PRO A 360 41.00 34.63 22.97
CA PRO A 360 39.85 34.56 23.87
C PRO A 360 40.17 34.07 25.28
N GLN A 361 41.33 33.46 25.52
CA GLN A 361 41.71 32.88 26.80
C GLN A 361 42.73 33.73 27.58
N ASN A 362 42.98 34.97 27.15
CA ASN A 362 43.95 35.83 27.80
C ASN A 362 43.53 36.19 29.25
N LYS A 363 44.19 35.56 30.22
CA LYS A 363 43.87 35.69 31.66
C LYS A 363 44.19 37.08 32.21
N GLU A 364 45.21 37.74 31.68
CA GLU A 364 45.64 39.06 32.13
C GLU A 364 44.59 40.12 31.79
N ILE A 365 44.05 40.07 30.56
CA ILE A 365 43.00 40.97 30.10
C ILE A 365 41.67 40.73 30.82
N SER A 366 41.33 39.47 31.12
CA SER A 366 40.11 39.13 31.87
C SER A 366 40.05 39.83 33.25
N TRP A 367 41.20 39.97 33.93
CA TRP A 367 41.29 40.69 35.20
C TRP A 367 41.09 42.21 35.02
N PHE A 368 41.70 42.81 34.00
CA PHE A 368 41.55 44.24 33.69
C PHE A 368 40.12 44.61 33.29
N ILE A 369 39.45 43.77 32.50
CA ILE A 369 38.03 43.95 32.14
C ILE A 369 37.17 43.97 33.40
N LYS A 370 37.26 42.94 34.25
CA LYS A 370 36.45 42.86 35.47
C LYS A 370 36.69 44.07 36.38
N LYS A 371 37.94 44.48 36.55
CA LYS A 371 38.28 45.64 37.38
C LYS A 371 37.74 46.96 36.81
N ASN A 372 37.83 47.16 35.50
CA ASN A 372 37.29 48.33 34.80
C ASN A 372 35.76 48.37 34.87
N GLU A 373 35.09 47.24 34.65
CA GLU A 373 33.63 47.12 34.71
C GLU A 373 33.08 47.41 36.10
N GLN A 374 33.66 46.83 37.16
CA GLN A 374 33.20 47.05 38.54
C GLN A 374 33.44 48.49 39.01
N SER A 375 34.59 49.07 38.63
CA SER A 375 34.90 50.48 38.92
C SER A 375 33.96 51.44 38.19
N LYS A 376 33.54 51.10 36.97
CA LYS A 376 32.51 51.84 36.21
C LYS A 376 31.12 51.68 36.81
N LYS A 377 30.76 50.47 37.28
CA LYS A 377 29.42 50.15 37.80
C LYS A 377 29.14 50.77 39.17
N TYR A 378 30.07 50.62 40.11
CA TYR A 378 29.83 51.00 41.51
C TYR A 378 30.59 52.26 41.96
N GLY A 379 31.45 52.78 41.09
CA GLY A 379 32.35 53.88 41.40
C GLY A 379 33.66 53.38 42.00
N ARG A 380 34.77 53.94 41.51
CA ARG A 380 36.13 53.56 41.90
C ARG A 380 36.33 53.54 43.42
N SER A 381 35.86 54.56 44.13
CA SER A 381 36.04 54.68 45.59
C SER A 381 35.25 53.62 46.38
N ALA A 382 34.03 53.27 45.94
CA ALA A 382 33.23 52.27 46.63
C ALA A 382 33.85 50.87 46.49
N TYR A 383 34.34 50.54 45.29
CA TYR A 383 34.97 49.26 44.99
C TYR A 383 36.33 49.08 45.68
N GLU A 384 37.17 50.13 45.71
CA GLU A 384 38.46 50.10 46.41
C GLU A 384 38.31 49.89 47.93
N ASN A 385 37.27 50.47 48.56
CA ASN A 385 36.99 50.27 49.98
C ASN A 385 36.42 48.87 50.28
N TYR A 386 35.63 48.31 49.36
CA TYR A 386 35.14 46.94 49.47
C TYR A 386 36.28 45.92 49.45
N GLU A 387 37.24 46.05 48.53
CA GLU A 387 38.38 45.13 48.46
C GLU A 387 39.18 45.13 49.77
N LYS A 388 39.39 46.32 50.37
CA LYS A 388 40.05 46.45 51.68
C LYS A 388 39.24 45.78 52.80
N GLY A 389 37.93 46.00 52.85
CA GLY A 389 37.06 45.38 53.84
C GLY A 389 37.01 43.86 53.73
N TYR A 390 36.96 43.34 52.50
CA TYR A 390 36.98 41.91 52.24
C TYR A 390 38.30 41.25 52.68
N LEU A 391 39.44 41.91 52.44
CA LEU A 391 40.74 41.44 52.95
C LEU A 391 40.77 41.39 54.49
N SER A 392 40.25 42.41 55.18
CA SER A 392 40.17 42.41 56.65
C SER A 392 39.23 41.34 57.21
N TYR A 393 38.08 41.10 56.55
CA TYR A 393 37.15 40.03 56.92
C TYR A 393 37.81 38.65 56.83
N LYS A 394 38.51 38.37 55.73
CA LYS A 394 39.21 37.10 55.51
C LYS A 394 40.30 36.83 56.56
N ASN A 395 40.90 37.89 57.11
CA ASN A 395 41.91 37.80 58.16
C ASN A 395 41.31 37.63 59.57
N GLY A 396 39.98 37.50 59.72
CA GLY A 396 39.28 37.33 61.00
C GLY A 396 39.11 38.62 61.82
N ASN A 397 39.51 39.77 61.27
CA ASN A 397 39.44 41.06 61.94
C ASN A 397 38.06 41.71 61.73
N PHE A 398 37.00 41.08 62.25
CA PHE A 398 35.60 41.46 61.97
C PHE A 398 35.28 42.94 62.30
N LYS A 399 35.85 43.49 63.38
CA LYS A 399 35.65 44.91 63.75
C LYS A 399 36.24 45.90 62.73
N GLU A 400 37.38 45.56 62.14
CA GLU A 400 38.04 46.39 61.13
C GLU A 400 37.31 46.25 59.78
N ALA A 401 36.91 45.03 59.43
CA ALA A 401 36.11 44.75 58.24
C ALA A 401 34.79 45.54 58.24
N ILE A 402 34.09 45.58 59.37
CA ILE A 402 32.88 46.39 59.56
C ILE A 402 33.12 47.86 59.19
N THR A 403 34.29 48.42 59.52
CA THR A 403 34.62 49.83 59.27
C THR A 403 34.81 50.11 57.76
N TYR A 404 35.53 49.25 57.05
CA TYR A 404 35.72 49.37 55.61
C TYR A 404 34.44 49.09 54.83
N PHE A 405 33.64 48.10 55.22
CA PHE A 405 32.34 47.85 54.59
C PHE A 405 31.37 49.01 54.79
N LYS A 406 31.30 49.61 55.98
CA LYS A 406 30.52 50.85 56.19
C LYS A 406 31.01 52.00 55.30
N SER A 407 32.31 52.13 55.09
CA SER A 407 32.88 53.15 54.21
C SER A 407 32.57 52.89 52.73
N SER A 408 32.55 51.62 52.32
CA SER A 408 32.13 51.20 50.97
C SER A 408 30.64 51.45 50.74
N ILE A 409 29.78 51.07 51.70
CA ILE A 409 28.33 51.35 51.70
C ILE A 409 28.05 52.86 51.69
N PHE A 410 28.83 53.66 52.42
CA PHE A 410 28.70 55.10 52.39
C PHE A 410 28.99 55.69 51.01
N ALA A 411 29.99 55.17 50.31
CA ALA A 411 30.32 55.59 48.95
C ALA A 411 29.30 55.09 47.91
N ASN A 412 28.69 53.92 48.14
CA ASN A 412 27.58 53.40 47.33
C ASN A 412 26.66 52.47 48.16
N PRO A 413 25.48 52.95 48.59
CA PRO A 413 24.57 52.18 49.43
C PRO A 413 23.90 50.99 48.75
N ASP A 414 23.88 50.94 47.41
CA ASP A 414 23.28 49.83 46.67
C ASP A 414 24.34 48.76 46.28
N PHE A 415 25.56 48.88 46.81
CA PHE A 415 26.58 47.85 46.66
C PHE A 415 26.32 46.71 47.65
N LYS A 416 25.72 45.63 47.14
CA LYS A 416 25.24 44.48 47.91
C LYS A 416 26.32 43.79 48.75
N GLU A 417 27.48 43.52 48.15
CA GLU A 417 28.52 42.67 48.71
C GLU A 417 29.05 43.20 50.07
N PRO A 418 29.30 44.51 50.25
CA PRO A 418 29.54 45.11 51.56
C PRO A 418 28.47 44.82 52.63
N HIS A 419 27.17 44.90 52.31
CA HIS A 419 26.09 44.59 53.26
C HIS A 419 26.10 43.11 53.68
N TYR A 420 26.37 42.23 52.72
CA TYR A 420 26.47 40.78 52.94
C TYR A 420 27.57 40.42 53.95
N TYR A 421 28.79 40.91 53.73
CA TYR A 421 29.90 40.63 54.66
C TYR A 421 29.79 41.40 55.97
N LEU A 422 29.06 42.51 56.00
CA LEU A 422 28.72 43.21 57.22
C LEU A 422 27.73 42.41 58.09
N ALA A 423 26.70 41.80 57.50
CA ALA A 423 25.75 40.94 58.19
C ALA A 423 26.41 39.72 58.85
N LEU A 424 27.34 39.07 58.13
CA LEU A 424 28.15 37.98 58.65
C LEU A 424 29.07 38.43 59.80
N SER A 425 29.71 39.59 59.63
CA SER A 425 30.58 40.14 60.68
C SER A 425 29.81 40.45 61.97
N TYR A 426 28.52 40.84 61.88
CA TYR A 426 27.64 41.03 63.03
C TYR A 426 27.18 39.71 63.67
N TYR A 427 26.91 38.69 62.85
CA TYR A 427 26.55 37.35 63.31
C TYR A 427 27.68 36.73 64.16
N GLU A 428 28.92 36.79 63.67
CA GLU A 428 30.10 36.22 64.36
C GLU A 428 30.41 36.87 65.71
N ILE A 429 29.94 38.10 65.95
CA ILE A 429 30.09 38.79 67.23
C ILE A 429 28.86 38.65 68.15
N GLY A 430 27.85 37.85 67.74
CA GLY A 430 26.65 37.54 68.51
C GLY A 430 25.56 38.62 68.47
N ASP A 431 25.67 39.59 67.56
CA ASP A 431 24.71 40.70 67.43
C ASP A 431 23.64 40.35 66.39
N LEU A 432 22.69 39.50 66.80
CA LEU A 432 21.66 38.96 65.91
C LEU A 432 20.73 40.03 65.35
N ASP A 433 20.40 41.08 66.10
CA ASP A 433 19.49 42.13 65.63
C ASP A 433 20.13 42.97 64.51
N ASN A 434 21.41 43.33 64.63
CA ASN A 434 22.13 44.02 63.54
C ASN A 434 22.42 43.07 62.37
N SER A 435 22.64 41.78 62.61
CA SER A 435 22.80 40.79 61.55
C SER A 435 21.51 40.65 60.73
N ILE A 436 20.35 40.49 61.38
CA ILE A 436 19.02 40.44 60.75
C ILE A 436 18.79 41.68 59.89
N PHE A 437 19.01 42.88 60.45
CA PHE A 437 18.82 44.12 59.72
C PHE A 437 19.70 44.20 58.45
N GLN A 438 20.96 43.79 58.53
CA GLN A 438 21.84 43.79 57.36
C GLN A 438 21.44 42.70 56.34
N TRP A 439 20.92 41.55 56.77
CA TRP A 439 20.35 40.55 55.85
C TRP A 439 19.10 41.06 55.14
N GLU A 440 18.24 41.80 55.84
CA GLU A 440 17.10 42.50 55.23
C GLU A 440 17.56 43.52 54.19
N GLU A 441 18.64 44.27 54.44
CA GLU A 441 19.23 45.18 53.45
C GLU A 441 19.81 44.46 52.23
N VAL A 442 20.46 43.30 52.42
CA VAL A 442 20.90 42.47 51.28
C VAL A 442 19.70 42.02 50.44
N ILE A 443 18.59 41.63 51.07
CA ILE A 443 17.35 41.24 50.39
C ILE A 443 16.64 42.44 49.76
N ARG A 444 16.75 43.64 50.34
CA ARG A 444 16.26 44.89 49.75
C ARG A 444 16.98 45.20 48.44
N ILE A 445 18.31 45.03 48.42
CA ILE A 445 19.15 45.27 47.24
C ILE A 445 18.99 44.14 46.20
N ASP A 446 18.93 42.90 46.65
CA ASP A 446 18.72 41.71 45.82
C ASP A 446 17.65 40.81 46.43
N SER A 447 16.43 41.01 45.92
CA SER A 447 15.26 40.24 46.35
C SER A 447 15.31 38.78 45.91
N PHE A 448 16.38 38.25 45.32
CA PHE A 448 16.51 36.83 44.97
C PHE A 448 17.70 36.16 45.66
N ASP A 449 18.38 36.85 46.59
CA ASP A 449 19.51 36.29 47.32
C ASP A 449 19.05 35.21 48.33
N ASN A 450 19.03 33.97 47.86
CA ASN A 450 18.60 32.81 48.64
C ASN A 450 19.53 32.52 49.82
N THR A 451 20.80 32.90 49.71
CA THR A 451 21.79 32.72 50.77
C THR A 451 21.52 33.71 51.90
N ALA A 452 21.26 34.98 51.58
CA ALA A 452 20.87 35.98 52.56
C ALA A 452 19.54 35.61 53.25
N ARG A 453 18.55 35.12 52.49
CA ARG A 453 17.30 34.59 53.07
C ARG A 453 17.52 33.40 53.99
N HIS A 454 18.43 32.50 53.63
CA HIS A 454 18.76 31.35 54.46
C HIS A 454 19.34 31.81 55.80
N PHE A 455 20.34 32.71 55.78
CA PHE A 455 20.92 33.24 57.01
C PHE A 455 19.93 34.07 57.83
N LEU A 456 19.07 34.87 57.17
CA LEU A 456 17.97 35.57 57.82
C LEU A 456 17.01 34.59 58.50
N ASN A 457 16.57 33.55 57.79
CA ASN A 457 15.66 32.54 58.34
C ASN A 457 16.29 31.80 59.51
N ASN A 458 17.58 31.46 59.45
CA ASN A 458 18.28 30.84 60.58
C ASN A 458 18.27 31.77 61.80
N CYS A 459 18.59 33.05 61.62
CA CYS A 459 18.53 34.04 62.70
C CYS A 459 17.11 34.21 63.26
N LEU A 460 16.07 34.15 62.40
CA LEU A 460 14.67 34.23 62.82
C LEU A 460 14.17 32.96 63.52
N GLU A 461 14.57 31.77 63.06
CA GLU A 461 14.25 30.49 63.69
C GLU A 461 14.92 30.37 65.05
N GLU A 462 16.19 30.77 65.18
CA GLU A 462 16.90 30.82 66.45
C GLU A 462 16.22 31.76 67.44
N LYS A 463 15.68 32.88 66.94
CA LYS A 463 14.88 33.83 67.73
C LYS A 463 13.50 33.28 68.13
N LYS A 464 12.86 32.44 67.29
CA LYS A 464 11.48 31.94 67.51
C LYS A 464 11.40 30.66 68.35
N TYR A 465 12.22 29.67 68.03
CA TYR A 465 12.13 28.32 68.63
C TYR A 465 13.19 28.08 69.70
N GLY A 466 14.18 28.97 69.79
CA GLY A 466 15.31 28.85 70.71
C GLY A 466 16.43 27.98 70.14
N VAL A 467 17.66 28.36 70.49
CA VAL A 467 18.89 27.72 70.01
C VAL A 467 18.93 26.23 70.39
N ASP A 468 18.47 25.85 71.59
CA ASP A 468 18.49 24.46 72.03
C ASP A 468 17.51 23.57 71.27
N THR A 469 16.28 24.01 71.00
CA THR A 469 15.30 23.28 70.18
C THR A 469 15.87 22.94 68.80
N LEU A 470 16.50 23.93 68.16
CA LEU A 470 17.13 23.77 66.84
C LEU A 470 18.41 22.95 66.90
N LYS A 471 19.18 23.07 67.98
CA LYS A 471 20.38 22.26 68.21
C LYS A 471 20.04 20.77 68.29
N TYR A 472 19.06 20.38 69.10
CA TYR A 472 18.62 18.99 69.21
C TYR A 472 17.95 18.49 67.93
N PHE A 473 17.19 19.34 67.24
CA PHE A 473 16.66 19.00 65.91
C PHE A 473 17.76 18.75 64.89
N ASN A 474 18.74 19.65 64.79
CA ASN A 474 19.86 19.52 63.86
C ASN A 474 20.71 18.29 64.20
N ALA A 475 20.92 18.00 65.49
CA ALA A 475 21.58 16.76 65.91
C ALA A 475 20.78 15.50 65.50
N GLY A 476 19.47 15.50 65.71
CA GLY A 476 18.59 14.42 65.23
C GLY A 476 18.59 14.28 63.72
N TYR A 477 18.61 15.40 63.00
CA TYR A 477 18.68 15.45 61.54
C TYR A 477 20.03 14.94 61.01
N ASP A 478 21.14 15.26 61.67
CA ASP A 478 22.45 14.72 61.36
C ASP A 478 22.50 13.20 61.54
N TYR A 479 21.93 12.68 62.63
CA TYR A 479 21.81 11.23 62.83
C TYR A 479 20.89 10.59 61.78
N TYR A 480 19.81 11.26 61.41
CA TYR A 480 18.90 10.82 60.37
C TYR A 480 19.61 10.70 59.01
N ILE A 481 20.41 11.69 58.61
CA ILE A 481 21.20 11.65 57.36
C ILE A 481 22.25 10.53 57.41
N LYS A 482 22.84 10.27 58.58
CA LYS A 482 23.82 9.18 58.77
C LYS A 482 23.19 7.78 58.76
N GLY A 483 21.86 7.69 58.69
CA GLY A 483 21.12 6.43 58.77
C GLY A 483 21.04 5.85 60.18
N GLU A 484 21.45 6.59 61.20
CA GLU A 484 21.38 6.19 62.62
C GLU A 484 20.00 6.55 63.19
N TYR A 485 18.96 5.92 62.64
CA TYR A 485 17.57 6.32 62.88
C TYR A 485 17.12 6.21 64.34
N ASP A 486 17.62 5.24 65.10
CA ASP A 486 17.31 5.10 66.55
C ASP A 486 17.79 6.33 67.36
N LYS A 487 18.98 6.85 67.04
CA LYS A 487 19.52 8.06 67.69
C LYS A 487 18.84 9.31 67.18
N ALA A 488 18.48 9.33 65.90
CA ALA A 488 17.69 10.42 65.33
C ALA A 488 16.35 10.56 66.06
N ILE A 489 15.66 9.44 66.32
CA ILE A 489 14.42 9.40 67.10
C ILE A 489 14.62 9.97 68.50
N GLU A 490 15.70 9.60 69.19
CA GLU A 490 16.01 10.12 70.53
C GLU A 490 16.20 11.65 70.52
N GLU A 491 16.99 12.18 69.60
CA GLU A 491 17.26 13.61 69.52
C GLU A 491 16.05 14.42 68.99
N PHE A 492 15.23 13.84 68.10
CA PHE A 492 13.96 14.45 67.69
C PHE A 492 12.95 14.51 68.84
N ASN A 493 12.85 13.45 69.64
CA ASN A 493 12.02 13.46 70.84
C ASN A 493 12.53 14.51 71.85
N ARG A 494 13.84 14.63 72.06
CA ARG A 494 14.42 15.71 72.88
C ARG A 494 14.12 17.10 72.33
N SER A 495 14.19 17.30 71.01
CA SER A 495 13.78 18.57 70.38
C SER A 495 12.31 18.89 70.70
N LEU A 496 11.44 17.89 70.64
CA LEU A 496 10.02 18.01 71.00
C LEU A 496 9.78 18.18 72.50
N ASP A 497 10.69 17.73 73.37
CA ASP A 497 10.61 18.01 74.82
C ASP A 497 10.82 19.51 75.10
N TYR A 498 11.72 20.18 74.36
CA TYR A 498 11.94 21.63 74.47
C TYR A 498 10.81 22.43 73.80
N ASN A 499 10.29 21.95 72.67
CA ASN A 499 9.15 22.56 72.01
C ASN A 499 8.22 21.50 71.37
N PRO A 500 7.12 21.12 72.05
CA PRO A 500 6.19 20.09 71.56
C PRO A 500 5.46 20.45 70.27
N GLU A 501 5.40 21.74 69.93
CA GLU A 501 4.74 22.27 68.73
C GLU A 501 5.69 22.36 67.52
N PHE A 502 6.95 21.92 67.68
CA PHE A 502 7.94 21.99 66.61
C PHE A 502 7.69 20.95 65.51
N GLU A 503 6.91 21.33 64.51
CA GLU A 503 6.43 20.48 63.41
C GLU A 503 7.55 19.71 62.69
N LYS A 504 8.70 20.38 62.42
CA LYS A 504 9.82 19.76 61.69
C LYS A 504 10.34 18.51 62.42
N ALA A 505 10.46 18.55 63.75
CA ALA A 505 10.91 17.39 64.51
C ALA A 505 9.91 16.23 64.44
N ARG A 506 8.59 16.47 64.48
CA ARG A 506 7.57 15.40 64.31
C ARG A 506 7.59 14.77 62.92
N GLN A 507 7.76 15.59 61.88
CA GLN A 507 7.89 15.08 60.51
C GLN A 507 9.10 14.16 60.36
N PHE A 508 10.27 14.60 60.83
CA PHE A 508 11.49 13.80 60.73
C PHE A 508 11.49 12.58 61.67
N LEU A 509 10.80 12.68 62.81
CA LEU A 509 10.54 11.55 63.70
C LEU A 509 9.71 10.46 62.99
N SER A 510 8.60 10.84 62.34
CA SER A 510 7.81 9.89 61.56
C SER A 510 8.64 9.22 60.45
N ARG A 511 9.46 9.99 59.73
CA ARG A 511 10.35 9.43 58.70
C ARG A 511 11.39 8.48 59.28
N ALA A 512 11.92 8.75 60.46
CA ALA A 512 12.85 7.86 61.14
C ALA A 512 12.18 6.53 61.51
N TYR A 513 10.94 6.57 62.02
CA TYR A 513 10.14 5.36 62.25
C TYR A 513 9.89 4.55 60.97
N TYR A 514 9.61 5.22 59.84
CA TYR A 514 9.47 4.57 58.53
C TYR A 514 10.75 3.83 58.11
N GLN A 515 11.93 4.45 58.28
CA GLN A 515 13.20 3.85 57.92
C GLN A 515 13.56 2.62 58.78
N LEU A 516 13.07 2.55 60.02
CA LEU A 516 13.20 1.40 60.90
C LEU A 516 12.10 0.34 60.69
N ASN A 517 11.22 0.54 59.70
CA ASN A 517 10.06 -0.31 59.44
C ASN A 517 9.08 -0.41 60.64
N GLN A 518 9.10 0.61 61.51
CA GLN A 518 8.19 0.79 62.65
C GLN A 518 6.92 1.49 62.17
N MET A 519 6.10 0.70 61.47
CA MET A 519 4.95 1.23 60.71
C MET A 519 3.79 1.71 61.60
N GLU A 520 3.66 1.22 62.83
CA GLU A 520 2.60 1.67 63.74
C GLU A 520 2.92 3.06 64.31
N GLU A 521 4.16 3.26 64.74
CA GLU A 521 4.69 4.52 65.27
C GLU A 521 4.75 5.60 64.19
N TYR A 522 5.14 5.22 62.96
CA TYR A 522 5.06 6.09 61.79
C TYR A 522 3.62 6.59 61.54
N ARG A 523 2.63 5.69 61.59
CA ARG A 523 1.21 6.06 61.40
C ARG A 523 0.73 7.00 62.48
N GLU A 524 1.11 6.75 63.73
CA GLU A 524 0.69 7.56 64.87
C GLU A 524 1.26 8.98 64.79
N GLU A 525 2.56 9.12 64.50
CA GLU A 525 3.18 10.44 64.38
C GLU A 525 2.73 11.20 63.12
N ARG A 526 2.45 10.52 62.00
CA ARG A 526 1.84 11.16 60.83
C ARG A 526 0.44 11.70 61.15
N LYS A 527 -0.40 10.94 61.87
CA LYS A 527 -1.73 11.41 62.32
C LYS A 527 -1.63 12.63 63.23
N LYS A 528 -0.76 12.61 64.25
CA LYS A 528 -0.53 13.76 65.15
C LYS A 528 -0.04 15.00 64.40
N THR A 529 0.84 14.83 63.42
CA THR A 529 1.34 15.93 62.60
C THR A 529 0.22 16.58 61.78
N THR A 530 -0.70 15.79 61.23
CA THR A 530 -1.85 16.30 60.48
C THR A 530 -2.84 17.05 61.37
N GLU A 531 -3.09 16.58 62.60
CA GLU A 531 -4.01 17.23 63.54
C GLU A 531 -3.50 18.60 64.05
N LEU A 532 -2.18 18.79 64.13
CA LEU A 532 -1.55 20.05 64.58
C LEU A 532 -1.60 21.18 63.54
N LYS A 533 -1.78 20.84 62.25
CA LYS A 533 -1.56 21.78 61.13
C LYS A 533 -2.82 22.51 60.66
N VAL A 534 -4.01 22.01 60.97
CA VAL A 534 -5.22 22.33 60.21
C VAL A 534 -5.98 23.54 60.77
N ILE A 535 -6.20 24.55 59.91
CA ILE A 535 -7.15 25.65 60.14
C ILE A 535 -8.15 25.65 58.97
N GLY A 536 -9.13 24.73 58.98
CA GLY A 536 -10.27 24.71 58.03
C GLY A 536 -10.65 23.33 57.48
N GLU A 537 -11.88 23.17 56.98
CA GLU A 537 -12.40 21.89 56.46
C GLU A 537 -11.78 21.48 55.10
N GLU A 538 -11.46 22.44 54.22
CA GLU A 538 -10.83 22.16 52.92
C GLU A 538 -9.38 21.67 53.05
N GLU A 539 -8.59 22.32 53.92
CA GLU A 539 -7.22 21.90 54.22
C GLU A 539 -7.22 20.51 54.85
N LYS A 540 -8.23 20.19 55.66
CA LYS A 540 -8.41 18.87 56.27
C LYS A 540 -8.64 17.77 55.23
N ALA A 541 -9.52 17.99 54.26
CA ALA A 541 -9.77 17.02 53.17
C ALA A 541 -8.50 16.79 52.33
N MET A 542 -7.75 17.86 52.03
CA MET A 542 -6.50 17.79 51.28
C MET A 542 -5.42 16.97 52.02
N GLU A 543 -5.28 17.16 53.33
CA GLU A 543 -4.29 16.41 54.11
C GLU A 543 -4.66 14.91 54.23
N TYR A 544 -5.94 14.57 54.39
CA TYR A 544 -6.36 13.16 54.32
C TYR A 544 -6.09 12.53 52.94
N TYR A 545 -6.29 13.27 51.85
CA TYR A 545 -5.92 12.82 50.52
C TYR A 545 -4.42 12.59 50.38
N LYS A 546 -3.58 13.55 50.81
CA LYS A 546 -2.11 13.42 50.77
C LYS A 546 -1.63 12.20 51.57
N LEU A 547 -2.22 11.98 52.74
CA LEU A 547 -1.93 10.82 53.57
C LEU A 547 -2.36 9.51 52.88
N GLY A 548 -3.54 9.50 52.27
CA GLY A 548 -4.01 8.40 51.43
C GLY A 548 -3.07 8.07 50.27
N TYR A 549 -2.58 9.09 49.56
CA TYR A 549 -1.61 8.96 48.48
C TYR A 549 -0.25 8.44 48.94
N GLU A 550 0.21 8.90 50.10
CA GLU A 550 1.43 8.41 50.74
C GLU A 550 1.30 6.90 51.02
N PHE A 551 0.23 6.45 51.67
CA PHE A 551 0.00 5.03 51.92
C PHE A 551 -0.21 4.20 50.65
N TYR A 552 -0.83 4.77 49.61
CA TYR A 552 -0.95 4.12 48.30
C TYR A 552 0.43 3.85 47.68
N SER A 553 1.33 4.84 47.75
CA SER A 553 2.72 4.71 47.28
C SER A 553 3.52 3.68 48.08
N LEU A 554 3.19 3.51 49.37
CA LEU A 554 3.73 2.46 50.25
C LEU A 554 3.11 1.07 50.01
N LYS A 555 2.18 0.94 49.05
CA LYS A 555 1.41 -0.28 48.73
C LYS A 555 0.53 -0.79 49.87
N ASP A 556 0.28 0.03 50.89
CA ASP A 556 -0.73 -0.28 51.93
C ASP A 556 -2.09 0.26 51.50
N TYR A 557 -2.67 -0.42 50.50
CA TYR A 557 -3.90 0.01 49.85
C TYR A 557 -5.11 0.03 50.80
N LYS A 558 -5.08 -0.73 51.91
CA LYS A 558 -6.18 -0.75 52.89
C LYS A 558 -6.21 0.54 53.71
N VAL A 559 -5.06 0.96 54.24
CA VAL A 559 -4.95 2.21 55.01
C VAL A 559 -5.16 3.41 54.09
N ALA A 560 -4.59 3.38 52.88
CA ALA A 560 -4.83 4.40 51.86
C ALA A 560 -6.33 4.61 51.62
N LEU A 561 -7.06 3.51 51.38
CA LEU A 561 -8.50 3.51 51.15
C LEU A 561 -9.30 4.12 52.32
N GLU A 562 -8.92 3.83 53.58
CA GLU A 562 -9.56 4.42 54.76
C GLU A 562 -9.37 5.94 54.84
N GLU A 563 -8.14 6.42 54.63
CA GLU A 563 -7.84 7.86 54.70
C GLU A 563 -8.44 8.63 53.50
N ILE A 564 -8.47 8.03 52.31
CA ILE A 564 -9.11 8.62 51.12
C ILE A 564 -10.63 8.74 51.32
N LYS A 565 -11.28 7.75 51.95
CA LYS A 565 -12.71 7.85 52.29
C LYS A 565 -13.00 9.02 53.23
N LYS A 566 -12.15 9.26 54.24
CA LYS A 566 -12.29 10.44 55.11
C LYS A 566 -12.15 11.75 54.32
N ALA A 567 -11.25 11.80 53.34
CA ALA A 567 -11.13 12.97 52.46
C ALA A 567 -12.44 13.21 51.67
N LEU A 568 -13.05 12.15 51.15
CA LEU A 568 -14.30 12.20 50.38
C LEU A 568 -15.55 12.43 51.24
N ASP A 569 -15.54 12.01 52.51
CA ASP A 569 -16.61 12.31 53.48
C ASP A 569 -16.67 13.82 53.80
N ILE A 570 -15.52 14.50 53.80
CA ILE A 570 -15.44 15.96 54.00
C ILE A 570 -15.74 16.69 52.70
N LYS A 571 -15.13 16.27 51.60
CA LYS A 571 -15.30 16.85 50.27
C LYS A 571 -15.71 15.78 49.27
N SER A 572 -17.02 15.64 49.05
CA SER A 572 -17.57 14.62 48.16
C SER A 572 -17.16 14.82 46.69
N ASP A 573 -17.00 16.07 46.25
CA ASP A 573 -16.55 16.44 44.92
C ASP A 573 -15.03 16.66 44.91
N TYR A 574 -14.28 15.55 44.93
CA TYR A 574 -12.82 15.58 44.91
C TYR A 574 -12.26 14.52 43.93
N PRO A 575 -12.13 14.86 42.64
CA PRO A 575 -11.77 13.91 41.59
C PRO A 575 -10.45 13.17 41.83
N GLN A 576 -9.42 13.88 42.31
CA GLN A 576 -8.11 13.30 42.67
C GLN A 576 -8.26 12.16 43.69
N ALA A 577 -9.01 12.41 44.77
CA ALA A 577 -9.23 11.44 45.84
C ALA A 577 -10.09 10.27 45.36
N ARG A 578 -11.11 10.54 44.54
CA ARG A 578 -12.00 9.50 44.01
C ARG A 578 -11.31 8.59 42.99
N TYR A 579 -10.45 9.13 42.14
CA TYR A 579 -9.59 8.34 41.26
C TYR A 579 -8.62 7.46 42.05
N LEU A 580 -7.93 8.02 43.05
CA LEU A 580 -7.03 7.26 43.90
C LEU A 580 -7.76 6.16 44.71
N LEU A 581 -9.01 6.40 45.12
CA LEU A 581 -9.87 5.38 45.72
C LEU A 581 -10.13 4.21 44.75
N ALA A 582 -10.42 4.52 43.49
CA ALA A 582 -10.62 3.51 42.45
C ALA A 582 -9.35 2.69 42.20
N GLU A 583 -8.19 3.33 42.15
CA GLU A 583 -6.87 2.66 42.04
C GLU A 583 -6.60 1.75 43.26
N CYS A 584 -6.91 2.20 44.48
CA CYS A 584 -6.78 1.35 45.67
C CYS A 584 -7.64 0.08 45.55
N TYR A 585 -8.90 0.23 45.14
CA TYR A 585 -9.79 -0.91 44.90
C TYR A 585 -9.26 -1.82 43.78
N PHE A 586 -8.70 -1.25 42.72
CA PHE A 586 -8.12 -2.00 41.60
C PHE A 586 -6.92 -2.84 42.05
N GLN A 587 -5.99 -2.27 42.83
CA GLN A 587 -4.83 -2.98 43.38
C GLN A 587 -5.23 -4.08 44.39
N LEU A 588 -6.33 -3.86 45.12
CA LEU A 588 -6.94 -4.88 45.99
C LEU A 588 -7.70 -5.98 45.21
N LYS A 589 -7.73 -5.92 43.88
CA LYS A 589 -8.47 -6.81 42.97
C LYS A 589 -9.99 -6.76 43.15
N GLU A 590 -10.50 -5.72 43.78
CA GLU A 590 -11.93 -5.45 43.90
C GLU A 590 -12.43 -4.69 42.67
N TYR A 591 -12.31 -5.31 41.48
CA TYR A 591 -12.54 -4.65 40.19
C TYR A 591 -13.94 -4.05 40.03
N ARG A 592 -14.97 -4.64 40.67
CA ARG A 592 -16.33 -4.10 40.65
C ARG A 592 -16.42 -2.77 41.42
N SER A 593 -15.80 -2.69 42.60
CA SER A 593 -15.73 -1.47 43.41
C SER A 593 -14.91 -0.40 42.69
N ALA A 594 -13.76 -0.78 42.12
CA ALA A 594 -12.91 0.09 41.32
C ALA A 594 -13.68 0.69 40.12
N GLN A 595 -14.39 -0.15 39.37
CA GLN A 595 -15.22 0.28 38.24
C GLN A 595 -16.24 1.35 38.64
N VAL A 596 -16.94 1.17 39.77
CA VAL A 596 -17.95 2.13 40.23
C VAL A 596 -17.32 3.49 40.56
N GLU A 597 -16.18 3.50 41.24
CA GLU A 597 -15.50 4.75 41.59
C GLU A 597 -14.86 5.42 40.36
N TYR A 598 -14.27 4.67 39.41
CA TYR A 598 -13.84 5.22 38.12
C TYR A 598 -14.99 5.85 37.34
N GLU A 599 -16.17 5.22 37.33
CA GLU A 599 -17.34 5.77 36.63
C GLU A 599 -17.83 7.09 37.24
N ARG A 600 -17.71 7.24 38.57
CA ARG A 600 -18.03 8.47 39.26
C ARG A 600 -17.09 9.62 38.86
N VAL A 601 -15.79 9.34 38.69
CA VAL A 601 -14.82 10.33 38.15
C VAL A 601 -15.20 10.77 36.73
N VAL A 602 -15.73 9.85 35.92
CA VAL A 602 -16.17 10.12 34.52
C VAL A 602 -17.52 10.84 34.44
N THR A 603 -18.33 10.82 35.51
CA THR A 603 -19.70 11.40 35.53
C THR A 603 -19.81 12.72 36.31
N ASP A 604 -18.79 13.12 37.05
CA ASP A 604 -18.72 14.46 37.66
C ASP A 604 -18.59 15.51 36.52
N SER A 605 -19.38 16.58 36.58
CA SER A 605 -19.90 17.37 35.44
C SER A 605 -18.89 18.19 34.59
N GLU A 606 -17.59 18.03 34.81
CA GLU A 606 -16.52 18.68 34.03
C GLU A 606 -15.38 17.69 33.77
N MET A 607 -14.92 17.60 32.52
CA MET A 607 -13.73 16.82 32.15
C MET A 607 -12.54 17.33 32.97
N ASN A 608 -12.06 16.53 33.91
CA ASN A 608 -10.88 16.82 34.72
C ASN A 608 -9.65 16.05 34.21
N GLU A 609 -8.48 16.37 34.76
CA GLU A 609 -7.18 15.79 34.37
C GLU A 609 -7.06 14.27 34.54
N TYR A 610 -7.99 13.61 35.24
CA TYR A 610 -8.01 12.14 35.47
C TYR A 610 -9.07 11.42 34.63
N THR A 611 -9.77 12.12 33.75
CA THR A 611 -10.93 11.55 33.07
C THR A 611 -10.54 10.46 32.08
N ASP A 612 -9.43 10.62 31.35
CA ASP A 612 -8.90 9.60 30.44
C ASP A 612 -8.28 8.42 31.21
N ASP A 613 -7.53 8.68 32.29
CA ASP A 613 -7.06 7.64 33.23
C ASP A 613 -8.22 6.82 33.81
N ALA A 614 -9.30 7.48 34.27
CA ALA A 614 -10.47 6.82 34.82
C ALA A 614 -11.28 6.06 33.75
N LEU A 615 -11.38 6.57 32.52
CA LEU A 615 -11.98 5.83 31.40
C LEU A 615 -11.19 4.55 31.09
N TYR A 616 -9.86 4.63 31.10
CA TYR A 616 -8.99 3.48 30.89
C TYR A 616 -9.13 2.47 32.04
N GLY A 617 -9.03 2.93 33.30
CA GLY A 617 -9.19 2.12 34.51
C GLY A 617 -10.56 1.43 34.61
N SER A 618 -11.64 2.14 34.22
CA SER A 618 -12.99 1.59 34.11
C SER A 618 -13.07 0.51 33.02
N GLY A 619 -12.54 0.78 31.82
CA GLY A 619 -12.49 -0.19 30.74
C GLY A 619 -11.68 -1.44 31.11
N TRP A 620 -10.56 -1.26 31.81
CA TRP A 620 -9.72 -2.37 32.26
C TRP A 620 -10.39 -3.18 33.37
N SER A 621 -11.07 -2.52 34.31
CA SER A 621 -11.85 -3.20 35.34
C SER A 621 -12.94 -4.08 34.73
N TYR A 622 -13.69 -3.56 33.76
CA TYR A 622 -14.66 -4.36 33.00
C TYR A 622 -14.02 -5.51 32.22
N TYR A 623 -12.84 -5.29 31.62
CA TYR A 623 -12.10 -6.33 30.91
C TYR A 623 -11.68 -7.48 31.85
N LEU A 624 -11.22 -7.17 33.07
CA LEU A 624 -10.83 -8.17 34.07
C LEU A 624 -12.04 -8.89 34.70
N LEU A 625 -13.22 -8.26 34.67
CA LEU A 625 -14.50 -8.87 35.03
C LEU A 625 -15.11 -9.72 33.90
N GLU A 626 -14.42 -9.86 32.76
CA GLU A 626 -14.88 -10.54 31.54
C GLU A 626 -16.13 -9.89 30.89
N GLU A 627 -16.47 -8.66 31.29
CA GLU A 627 -17.56 -7.85 30.72
C GLU A 627 -17.06 -7.10 29.47
N TYR A 628 -16.63 -7.85 28.43
CA TYR A 628 -15.90 -7.32 27.28
C TYR A 628 -16.66 -6.27 26.46
N GLU A 629 -17.99 -6.37 26.34
CA GLU A 629 -18.79 -5.35 25.65
C GLU A 629 -18.79 -4.00 26.39
N ALA A 630 -18.84 -4.02 27.72
CA ALA A 630 -18.77 -2.82 28.55
C ALA A 630 -17.36 -2.22 28.50
N ALA A 631 -16.33 -3.07 28.56
CA ALA A 631 -14.93 -2.66 28.37
C ALA A 631 -14.72 -1.96 27.03
N ALA A 632 -15.23 -2.55 25.93
CA ALA A 632 -15.13 -1.97 24.60
C ALA A 632 -15.78 -0.58 24.50
N LYS A 633 -16.95 -0.38 25.13
CA LYS A 633 -17.62 0.93 25.18
C LYS A 633 -16.75 1.99 25.87
N ARG A 634 -16.09 1.65 26.99
CA ARG A 634 -15.23 2.59 27.74
C ARG A 634 -13.94 2.91 27.02
N PHE A 635 -13.24 1.92 26.47
CA PHE A 635 -12.06 2.16 25.65
C PHE A 635 -12.39 2.96 24.38
N SER A 636 -13.51 2.67 23.72
CA SER A 636 -13.95 3.48 22.57
C SER A 636 -14.26 4.92 22.96
N LYS A 637 -14.86 5.16 24.13
CA LYS A 637 -15.12 6.52 24.62
C LYS A 637 -13.81 7.27 24.87
N LEU A 638 -12.82 6.65 25.51
CA LEU A 638 -11.49 7.22 25.69
C LEU A 638 -10.87 7.63 24.36
N LEU A 639 -10.87 6.75 23.36
CA LEU A 639 -10.24 7.04 22.06
C LEU A 639 -10.97 8.13 21.26
N ASN A 640 -12.26 8.31 21.48
CA ASN A 640 -13.06 9.34 20.82
C ASN A 640 -12.91 10.70 21.51
N ASP A 641 -13.00 10.73 22.84
CA ASP A 641 -12.99 11.96 23.63
C ASP A 641 -11.55 12.47 23.86
N PHE A 642 -10.56 11.57 23.91
CA PHE A 642 -9.14 11.85 24.20
C PHE A 642 -8.18 11.12 23.23
N PRO A 643 -8.19 11.45 21.92
CA PRO A 643 -7.42 10.73 20.90
C PRO A 643 -5.88 10.84 21.04
N ASP A 644 -5.40 11.85 21.78
CA ASP A 644 -3.98 12.14 22.02
C ASP A 644 -3.52 11.74 23.43
N SER A 645 -4.37 11.07 24.22
CA SER A 645 -3.98 10.55 25.54
C SER A 645 -2.79 9.59 25.43
N ASN A 646 -1.89 9.62 26.41
CA ASN A 646 -0.78 8.66 26.52
C ASN A 646 -1.28 7.21 26.64
N LEU A 647 -2.53 7.01 27.06
CA LEU A 647 -3.19 5.71 27.18
C LEU A 647 -3.88 5.26 25.88
N ALA A 648 -3.94 6.11 24.84
CA ALA A 648 -4.65 5.79 23.61
C ALA A 648 -4.08 4.56 22.88
N LEU A 649 -2.77 4.28 22.98
CA LEU A 649 -2.18 3.06 22.45
C LEU A 649 -2.72 1.82 23.18
N GLN A 650 -2.64 1.82 24.51
CA GLN A 650 -3.10 0.70 25.34
C GLN A 650 -4.61 0.49 25.24
N ALA A 651 -5.39 1.58 25.28
CA ALA A 651 -6.83 1.54 25.10
C ALA A 651 -7.23 0.96 23.74
N ARG A 652 -6.53 1.32 22.66
CA ARG A 652 -6.78 0.77 21.31
C ARG A 652 -6.44 -0.73 21.24
N HIS A 653 -5.35 -1.15 21.86
CA HIS A 653 -5.01 -2.57 21.97
C HIS A 653 -6.10 -3.37 22.72
N LYS A 654 -6.51 -2.90 23.90
CA LYS A 654 -7.55 -3.54 24.72
C LYS A 654 -8.94 -3.51 24.07
N LEU A 655 -9.27 -2.43 23.35
CA LEU A 655 -10.51 -2.32 22.58
C LEU A 655 -10.59 -3.40 21.50
N GLY A 656 -9.56 -3.54 20.67
CA GLY A 656 -9.55 -4.54 19.60
C GLY A 656 -9.61 -5.98 20.14
N LYS A 657 -9.00 -6.23 21.30
CA LYS A 657 -9.04 -7.53 21.99
C LYS A 657 -10.41 -7.82 22.57
N SER A 658 -11.05 -6.80 23.16
CA SER A 658 -12.43 -6.90 23.65
C SER A 658 -13.39 -7.22 22.52
N TYR A 659 -13.27 -6.54 21.37
CA TYR A 659 -14.07 -6.87 20.18
C TYR A 659 -13.84 -8.30 19.70
N PHE A 660 -12.59 -8.77 19.71
CA PHE A 660 -12.27 -10.13 19.27
C PHE A 660 -12.94 -11.18 20.16
N LEU A 661 -12.87 -10.99 21.49
CA LEU A 661 -13.47 -11.89 22.48
C LEU A 661 -15.02 -11.90 22.41
N THR A 662 -15.63 -10.80 21.98
CA THR A 662 -17.08 -10.72 21.72
C THR A 662 -17.49 -11.20 20.31
N ASN A 663 -16.58 -11.81 19.54
CA ASN A 663 -16.77 -12.21 18.13
C ASN A 663 -17.13 -11.05 17.17
N ASN A 664 -16.87 -9.80 17.55
CA ASN A 664 -17.01 -8.64 16.68
C ASN A 664 -15.74 -8.45 15.83
N TYR A 665 -15.54 -9.37 14.86
CA TYR A 665 -14.32 -9.40 14.06
C TYR A 665 -14.14 -8.17 13.16
N GLU A 666 -15.22 -7.59 12.63
CA GLU A 666 -15.16 -6.33 11.86
C GLU A 666 -14.69 -5.16 12.73
N GLY A 667 -15.16 -5.09 13.98
CA GLY A 667 -14.68 -4.11 14.97
C GLY A 667 -13.20 -4.28 15.28
N THR A 668 -12.74 -5.52 15.50
CA THR A 668 -11.31 -5.83 15.69
C THR A 668 -10.47 -5.41 14.48
N ILE A 669 -10.90 -5.77 13.27
CA ILE A 669 -10.19 -5.44 12.02
C ILE A 669 -9.99 -3.94 11.89
N LYS A 670 -11.06 -3.16 12.11
CA LYS A 670 -11.00 -1.70 12.03
C LYS A 670 -10.01 -1.12 13.04
N VAL A 671 -10.18 -1.47 14.32
CA VAL A 671 -9.38 -0.91 15.43
C VAL A 671 -7.90 -1.27 15.31
N TYR A 672 -7.58 -2.51 14.91
CA TYR A 672 -6.20 -2.97 14.77
C TYR A 672 -5.52 -2.51 13.48
N ARG A 673 -6.25 -2.27 12.38
CA ARG A 673 -5.69 -1.54 11.24
C ARG A 673 -5.29 -0.12 11.63
N GLU A 674 -6.19 0.62 12.30
CA GLU A 674 -5.88 1.95 12.81
C GLU A 674 -4.71 1.94 13.80
N PHE A 675 -4.56 0.88 14.60
CA PHE A 675 -3.42 0.71 15.51
C PHE A 675 -2.10 0.65 14.73
N LEU A 676 -2.02 -0.20 13.70
CA LEU A 676 -0.82 -0.37 12.90
C LEU A 676 -0.52 0.87 12.02
N GLU A 677 -1.56 1.59 11.56
CA GLU A 677 -1.40 2.83 10.80
C GLU A 677 -0.92 4.02 11.65
N LYS A 678 -1.43 4.16 12.88
CA LYS A 678 -1.07 5.26 13.79
C LYS A 678 0.28 5.02 14.49
N TYR A 679 0.66 3.76 14.72
CA TYR A 679 1.85 3.39 15.51
C TYR A 679 2.86 2.55 14.70
N ILE A 680 3.20 2.98 13.49
CA ILE A 680 4.06 2.24 12.53
C ILE A 680 5.45 1.90 13.11
N GLU A 681 6.04 2.80 13.89
CA GLU A 681 7.39 2.61 14.47
C GLU A 681 7.38 1.80 15.78
N TYR A 682 6.19 1.56 16.36
CA TYR A 682 6.06 0.86 17.65
C TYR A 682 6.14 -0.66 17.47
N LYS A 683 7.22 -1.26 17.99
CA LYS A 683 7.47 -2.72 17.97
C LYS A 683 7.42 -3.34 19.37
N GLY A 684 6.46 -2.91 20.19
CA GLY A 684 6.22 -3.51 21.51
C GLY A 684 5.70 -4.95 21.44
N GLN A 685 5.61 -5.62 22.59
CA GLN A 685 5.05 -6.99 22.68
C GLN A 685 3.60 -7.06 22.18
N GLU A 686 2.85 -5.98 22.39
CA GLU A 686 1.48 -5.79 21.96
C GLU A 686 1.35 -5.81 20.43
N THR A 687 2.36 -5.35 19.69
CA THR A 687 2.31 -5.30 18.23
C THR A 687 2.21 -6.71 17.63
N ALA A 688 2.95 -7.69 18.17
CA ALA A 688 2.86 -9.08 17.73
C ALA A 688 1.47 -9.69 17.99
N GLU A 689 0.89 -9.40 19.17
CA GLU A 689 -0.48 -9.83 19.52
C GLU A 689 -1.52 -9.16 18.61
N VAL A 690 -1.37 -7.88 18.29
CA VAL A 690 -2.23 -7.15 17.34
C VAL A 690 -2.20 -7.80 15.97
N TYR A 691 -1.02 -8.09 15.42
CA TYR A 691 -0.91 -8.80 14.13
C TYR A 691 -1.60 -10.17 14.18
N TYR A 692 -1.38 -10.94 15.25
CA TYR A 692 -1.98 -12.26 15.41
C TYR A 692 -3.52 -12.20 15.48
N LEU A 693 -4.07 -11.37 16.36
CA LEU A 693 -5.52 -11.24 16.54
C LEU A 693 -6.20 -10.62 15.31
N LEU A 694 -5.53 -9.69 14.62
CA LEU A 694 -6.00 -9.14 13.36
C LEU A 694 -6.07 -10.21 12.26
N ALA A 695 -5.02 -11.01 12.10
CA ALA A 695 -5.00 -12.11 11.14
C ALA A 695 -6.07 -13.18 11.47
N GLN A 696 -6.25 -13.51 12.75
CA GLN A 696 -7.34 -14.38 13.21
C GLN A 696 -8.72 -13.78 12.93
N ALA A 697 -8.91 -12.47 13.11
CA ALA A 697 -10.17 -11.79 12.80
C ALA A 697 -10.47 -11.83 11.30
N PHE A 698 -9.47 -11.64 10.43
CA PHE A 698 -9.63 -11.84 8.99
C PHE A 698 -10.02 -13.28 8.65
N PHE A 699 -9.33 -14.26 9.25
CA PHE A 699 -9.60 -15.67 9.04
C PHE A 699 -11.05 -16.05 9.43
N ARG A 700 -11.49 -15.64 10.62
CA ARG A 700 -12.85 -15.90 11.12
C ARG A 700 -13.93 -15.15 10.32
N SER A 701 -13.58 -14.04 9.69
CA SER A 701 -14.48 -13.28 8.79
C SER A 701 -14.49 -13.81 7.35
N GLY A 702 -13.80 -14.91 7.05
CA GLY A 702 -13.72 -15.49 5.70
C GLY A 702 -12.80 -14.73 4.72
N LYS A 703 -12.06 -13.72 5.21
CA LYS A 703 -11.11 -12.91 4.43
C LYS A 703 -9.73 -13.58 4.44
N TYR A 704 -9.63 -14.75 3.80
CA TYR A 704 -8.49 -15.65 3.92
C TYR A 704 -7.19 -15.08 3.33
N LYS A 705 -7.28 -14.31 2.25
CA LYS A 705 -6.13 -13.67 1.62
C LYS A 705 -5.45 -12.67 2.56
N GLU A 706 -6.25 -11.82 3.20
CA GLU A 706 -5.74 -10.87 4.18
C GLU A 706 -5.24 -11.57 5.45
N ALA A 707 -5.91 -12.66 5.87
CA ALA A 707 -5.44 -13.45 6.99
C ALA A 707 -4.02 -13.98 6.75
N GLU A 708 -3.77 -14.57 5.58
CA GLU A 708 -2.45 -15.07 5.18
C GLU A 708 -1.41 -13.95 5.15
N GLU A 709 -1.71 -12.81 4.52
CA GLU A 709 -0.78 -11.69 4.43
C GLU A 709 -0.34 -11.17 5.82
N PHE A 710 -1.29 -11.09 6.77
CA PHE A 710 -1.00 -10.63 8.12
C PHE A 710 -0.31 -11.70 8.98
N PHE A 711 -0.61 -12.99 8.77
CA PHE A 711 0.15 -14.08 9.40
C PHE A 711 1.61 -14.12 8.92
N ASP A 712 1.85 -13.92 7.62
CA ASP A 712 3.20 -13.91 7.06
C ASP A 712 3.99 -12.67 7.52
N LYS A 713 3.35 -11.48 7.59
CA LYS A 713 3.95 -10.29 8.19
C LYS A 713 4.31 -10.49 9.66
N LEU A 714 3.45 -11.16 10.44
CA LEU A 714 3.74 -11.50 11.83
C LEU A 714 4.99 -12.36 11.94
N LEU A 715 5.10 -13.44 11.16
CA LEU A 715 6.27 -14.33 11.17
C LEU A 715 7.54 -13.63 10.68
N PHE A 716 7.44 -12.73 9.70
CA PHE A 716 8.56 -11.97 9.19
C PHE A 716 9.09 -10.95 10.22
N LEU A 717 8.20 -10.20 10.86
CA LEU A 717 8.56 -9.17 11.83
C LEU A 717 8.93 -9.74 13.21
N PHE A 718 8.31 -10.86 13.60
CA PHE A 718 8.49 -11.51 14.91
C PHE A 718 8.75 -13.02 14.75
N PRO A 719 9.94 -13.43 14.25
CA PRO A 719 10.25 -14.85 14.01
C PRO A 719 10.22 -15.73 15.26
N THR A 720 10.42 -15.13 16.44
CA THR A 720 10.42 -15.82 17.75
C THR A 720 9.07 -15.72 18.49
N PHE A 721 7.98 -15.37 17.79
CA PHE A 721 6.64 -15.30 18.38
C PHE A 721 6.23 -16.65 18.99
N GLU A 722 5.70 -16.65 20.22
CA GLU A 722 5.40 -17.86 20.99
C GLU A 722 4.48 -18.84 20.24
N LEU A 723 3.53 -18.30 19.46
CA LEU A 723 2.58 -19.09 18.67
C LEU A 723 2.99 -19.23 17.19
N ALA A 724 4.27 -19.09 16.84
CA ALA A 724 4.73 -19.11 15.45
C ALA A 724 4.29 -20.39 14.68
N SER A 725 4.35 -21.57 15.30
CA SER A 725 3.88 -22.81 14.67
C SER A 725 2.37 -22.81 14.40
N GLU A 726 1.59 -22.20 15.29
CA GLU A 726 0.14 -22.05 15.11
C GLU A 726 -0.17 -21.05 14.00
N VAL A 727 0.58 -19.95 13.93
CA VAL A 727 0.50 -18.96 12.85
C VAL A 727 0.79 -19.59 11.49
N LYS A 728 1.86 -20.40 11.37
CA LYS A 728 2.18 -21.15 10.15
C LYS A 728 1.04 -22.10 9.74
N TYR A 729 0.40 -22.78 10.71
CA TYR A 729 -0.75 -23.64 10.43
C TYR A 729 -1.96 -22.85 9.90
N TYR A 730 -2.33 -21.74 10.55
CA TYR A 730 -3.46 -20.92 10.09
C TYR A 730 -3.17 -20.17 8.79
N SER A 731 -1.92 -19.81 8.51
CA SER A 731 -1.48 -19.29 7.20
C SER A 731 -1.72 -20.34 6.11
N ALA A 732 -1.24 -21.58 6.31
CA ALA A 732 -1.47 -22.67 5.38
C ALA A 732 -2.96 -23.05 5.23
N LEU A 733 -3.73 -22.99 6.32
CA LEU A 733 -5.17 -23.21 6.28
C LEU A 733 -5.90 -22.10 5.51
N SER A 734 -5.43 -20.86 5.59
CA SER A 734 -5.94 -19.73 4.79
C SER A 734 -5.69 -19.98 3.30
N LEU A 735 -4.47 -20.40 2.93
CA LEU A 735 -4.13 -20.79 1.56
C LEU A 735 -5.00 -21.94 1.05
N PHE A 736 -5.26 -22.95 1.90
CA PHE A 736 -6.17 -24.05 1.57
C PHE A 736 -7.59 -23.54 1.28
N LYS A 737 -8.10 -22.61 2.10
CA LYS A 737 -9.43 -22.01 1.91
C LYS A 737 -9.53 -21.11 0.67
N GLU A 738 -8.41 -20.56 0.21
CA GLU A 738 -8.30 -19.86 -1.08
C GLU A 738 -8.13 -20.80 -2.30
N ASN A 739 -8.16 -22.13 -2.10
CA ASN A 739 -7.85 -23.14 -3.12
C ASN A 739 -6.40 -23.11 -3.65
N LYS A 740 -5.46 -22.48 -2.93
CA LYS A 740 -4.02 -22.42 -3.27
C LYS A 740 -3.28 -23.63 -2.69
N TYR A 741 -3.67 -24.83 -3.14
CA TYR A 741 -3.23 -26.08 -2.52
C TYR A 741 -1.73 -26.33 -2.58
N GLU A 742 -1.04 -25.92 -3.65
CA GLU A 742 0.41 -26.12 -3.80
C GLU A 742 1.21 -25.29 -2.78
N ALA A 743 0.84 -24.02 -2.60
CA ALA A 743 1.47 -23.15 -1.61
C ALA A 743 1.22 -23.64 -0.18
N ALA A 744 -0.02 -24.05 0.12
CA ALA A 744 -0.37 -24.66 1.40
C ALA A 744 0.43 -25.94 1.66
N LYS A 745 0.59 -26.81 0.65
CA LYS A 745 1.39 -28.05 0.72
C LYS A 745 2.83 -27.75 1.16
N VAL A 746 3.50 -26.82 0.49
CA VAL A 746 4.90 -26.44 0.81
C VAL A 746 5.04 -25.90 2.23
N GLN A 747 4.14 -25.01 2.66
CA GLN A 747 4.18 -24.47 4.02
C GLN A 747 3.96 -25.56 5.08
N LEU A 748 3.02 -26.49 4.83
CA LEU A 748 2.73 -27.59 5.75
C LEU A 748 3.88 -28.58 5.85
N GLU A 749 4.54 -28.92 4.74
CA GLU A 749 5.72 -29.78 4.75
C GLU A 749 6.87 -29.17 5.57
N GLY A 750 7.10 -27.86 5.41
CA GLY A 750 8.06 -27.11 6.24
C GLY A 750 7.70 -27.13 7.73
N LEU A 751 6.44 -26.84 8.06
CA LEU A 751 5.94 -26.85 9.45
C LEU A 751 6.11 -28.22 10.11
N ILE A 752 5.74 -29.30 9.41
CA ILE A 752 5.80 -30.67 9.92
C ILE A 752 7.26 -31.10 10.16
N ALA A 753 8.20 -30.67 9.31
CA ALA A 753 9.63 -30.97 9.45
C ALA A 753 10.27 -30.25 10.65
N GLU A 754 9.83 -29.03 10.98
CA GLU A 754 10.31 -28.27 12.13
C GLU A 754 9.81 -28.83 13.48
N MET A 755 8.63 -29.47 13.51
CA MET A 755 8.01 -30.01 14.72
C MET A 755 8.72 -31.29 15.21
N LYS A 756 9.50 -31.18 16.28
CA LYS A 756 10.28 -32.30 16.86
C LYS A 756 9.47 -33.32 17.66
N ILE A 757 8.33 -32.93 18.23
CA ILE A 757 7.45 -33.78 19.04
C ILE A 757 6.16 -34.03 18.26
N ASP A 758 5.65 -35.26 18.29
CA ASP A 758 4.32 -35.56 17.78
C ASP A 758 3.27 -35.00 18.74
N ASP A 759 2.59 -33.93 18.33
CA ASP A 759 1.54 -33.27 19.10
C ASP A 759 0.23 -33.17 18.29
N LYS A 760 -0.81 -32.60 18.89
CA LYS A 760 -2.12 -32.45 18.22
C LYS A 760 -2.02 -31.63 16.92
N ARG A 761 -1.21 -30.57 16.90
CA ARG A 761 -1.09 -29.65 15.76
C ARG A 761 -0.32 -30.26 14.60
N LYS A 762 0.70 -31.07 14.89
CA LYS A 762 1.43 -31.82 13.86
C LYS A 762 0.49 -32.75 13.09
N ARG A 763 -0.41 -33.45 13.80
CA ARG A 763 -1.43 -34.33 13.19
C ARG A 763 -2.49 -33.55 12.40
N GLU A 764 -2.94 -32.41 12.91
CA GLU A 764 -3.85 -31.50 12.18
C GLU A 764 -3.20 -30.95 10.89
N ALA A 765 -1.91 -30.61 10.94
CA ALA A 765 -1.14 -30.16 9.78
C ALA A 765 -0.93 -31.28 8.75
N GLN A 766 -0.60 -32.49 9.19
CA GLN A 766 -0.49 -33.67 8.32
C GLN A 766 -1.81 -34.01 7.63
N TYR A 767 -2.93 -33.90 8.36
CA TYR A 767 -4.26 -34.11 7.80
C TYR A 767 -4.60 -33.02 6.76
N LEU A 768 -4.34 -31.75 7.07
CA LEU A 768 -4.53 -30.66 6.10
C LEU A 768 -3.64 -30.85 4.86
N LEU A 769 -2.40 -31.32 5.05
CA LEU A 769 -1.47 -31.66 3.96
C LEU A 769 -2.05 -32.77 3.08
N ALA A 770 -2.61 -33.82 3.68
CA ALA A 770 -3.29 -34.88 2.94
C ALA A 770 -4.46 -34.34 2.12
N ARG A 771 -5.26 -33.41 2.66
CA ARG A 771 -6.33 -32.75 1.90
C ARG A 771 -5.81 -31.87 0.76
N CYS A 772 -4.70 -31.15 0.95
CA CYS A 772 -4.03 -30.43 -0.14
C CYS A 772 -3.64 -31.39 -1.26
N ARG A 773 -2.96 -32.50 -0.93
CA ARG A 773 -2.52 -33.53 -1.88
C ARG A 773 -3.70 -34.21 -2.59
N LEU A 774 -4.80 -34.46 -1.88
CA LEU A 774 -6.04 -34.98 -2.46
C LEU A 774 -6.58 -34.05 -3.55
N ASN A 775 -6.66 -32.74 -3.27
CA ASN A 775 -7.13 -31.75 -4.26
C ASN A 775 -6.16 -31.59 -5.44
N LEU A 776 -4.86 -31.79 -5.21
CA LEU A 776 -3.82 -31.82 -6.25
C LEU A 776 -3.78 -33.16 -7.03
N LYS A 777 -4.65 -34.13 -6.68
CA LYS A 777 -4.73 -35.47 -7.28
C LYS A 777 -3.47 -36.34 -7.08
N GLU A 778 -2.69 -36.04 -6.04
CA GLU A 778 -1.52 -36.82 -5.62
C GLU A 778 -1.95 -38.03 -4.76
N TYR A 779 -2.74 -38.93 -5.35
CA TYR A 779 -3.43 -39.99 -4.60
C TYR A 779 -2.51 -40.96 -3.85
N PRO A 780 -1.40 -41.48 -4.42
CA PRO A 780 -0.51 -42.40 -3.70
C PRO A 780 0.09 -41.80 -2.42
N GLN A 781 0.61 -40.57 -2.51
CA GLN A 781 1.18 -39.85 -1.36
C GLN A 781 0.12 -39.43 -0.34
N THR A 782 -1.11 -39.19 -0.79
CA THR A 782 -2.26 -38.91 0.08
C THR A 782 -2.62 -40.15 0.89
N ILE A 783 -2.71 -41.31 0.24
CA ILE A 783 -3.00 -42.60 0.88
C ILE A 783 -1.92 -42.92 1.92
N GLU A 784 -0.64 -42.83 1.57
CA GLU A 784 0.46 -43.09 2.50
C GLU A 784 0.38 -42.19 3.74
N ASN A 785 0.12 -40.89 3.55
CA ASN A 785 -0.03 -39.93 4.64
C ASN A 785 -1.25 -40.26 5.52
N LEU A 786 -2.42 -40.51 4.93
CA LEU A 786 -3.65 -40.82 5.67
C LEU A 786 -3.59 -42.19 6.37
N GLU A 787 -2.96 -43.22 5.78
CA GLU A 787 -2.75 -44.51 6.43
C GLU A 787 -1.79 -44.39 7.63
N SER A 788 -0.71 -43.61 7.47
CA SER A 788 0.19 -43.28 8.57
C SER A 788 -0.55 -42.55 9.71
N LEU A 789 -1.37 -41.56 9.37
CA LEU A 789 -2.22 -40.87 10.34
C LEU A 789 -3.24 -41.81 11.01
N LYS A 790 -3.90 -42.70 10.27
CA LYS A 790 -4.86 -43.68 10.80
C LYS A 790 -4.22 -44.59 11.86
N GLN A 791 -2.91 -44.84 11.77
CA GLN A 791 -2.15 -45.63 12.77
C GLN A 791 -1.69 -44.81 13.99
N LEU A 792 -1.45 -43.50 13.84
CA LEU A 792 -0.89 -42.61 14.88
C LEU A 792 -1.95 -41.83 15.68
N VAL A 793 -3.13 -41.61 15.10
CA VAL A 793 -4.18 -40.78 15.70
C VAL A 793 -4.94 -41.55 16.78
N ILE A 794 -5.00 -40.95 17.99
CA ILE A 794 -5.70 -41.49 19.18
C ILE A 794 -7.06 -40.79 19.38
N ASP A 795 -7.28 -39.63 18.75
CA ASP A 795 -8.52 -38.86 18.85
C ASP A 795 -9.55 -39.34 17.81
N ASP A 796 -10.68 -39.85 18.30
CA ASP A 796 -11.77 -40.37 17.45
C ASP A 796 -12.32 -39.31 16.46
N SER A 797 -12.31 -38.02 16.81
CA SER A 797 -12.83 -36.96 15.92
C SER A 797 -11.91 -36.62 14.75
N LEU A 798 -10.59 -36.80 14.88
CA LEU A 798 -9.69 -36.70 13.74
C LEU A 798 -9.66 -38.02 12.95
N LEU A 799 -9.78 -39.15 13.65
CA LEU A 799 -9.75 -40.48 13.03
C LEU A 799 -10.95 -40.73 12.11
N GLU A 800 -12.14 -40.23 12.44
CA GLU A 800 -13.29 -40.24 11.52
C GLU A 800 -12.95 -39.49 10.22
N LYS A 801 -12.41 -38.26 10.31
CA LYS A 801 -12.10 -37.42 9.14
C LYS A 801 -11.04 -38.05 8.25
N VAL A 802 -9.99 -38.61 8.87
CA VAL A 802 -8.93 -39.35 8.18
C VAL A 802 -9.48 -40.59 7.47
N SER A 803 -10.35 -41.37 8.13
CA SER A 803 -10.94 -42.58 7.56
C SER A 803 -11.85 -42.26 6.37
N PHE A 804 -12.65 -41.20 6.47
CA PHE A 804 -13.47 -40.71 5.37
C PHE A 804 -12.63 -40.27 4.17
N ASP A 805 -11.64 -39.39 4.38
CA ASP A 805 -10.80 -38.88 3.29
C ASP A 805 -9.93 -39.99 2.68
N LEU A 806 -9.54 -41.02 3.45
CA LEU A 806 -8.82 -42.17 2.91
C LEU A 806 -9.70 -42.98 1.95
N ALA A 807 -10.92 -43.31 2.36
CA ALA A 807 -11.90 -43.99 1.52
C ALA A 807 -12.25 -43.17 0.27
N LEU A 808 -12.41 -41.85 0.42
CA LEU A 808 -12.63 -40.92 -0.68
C LEU A 808 -11.43 -40.88 -1.64
N THR A 809 -10.21 -40.89 -1.11
CA THR A 809 -8.98 -40.92 -1.92
C THR A 809 -8.91 -42.19 -2.76
N TYR A 810 -9.27 -43.36 -2.20
CA TYR A 810 -9.37 -44.61 -2.97
C TYR A 810 -10.42 -44.53 -4.09
N SER A 811 -11.58 -43.91 -3.83
CA SER A 811 -12.62 -43.68 -4.85
C SER A 811 -12.06 -42.84 -6.01
N ARG A 812 -11.45 -41.69 -5.69
CA ARG A 812 -10.92 -40.74 -6.68
C ARG A 812 -9.68 -41.27 -7.42
N GLN A 813 -8.88 -42.14 -6.81
CA GLN A 813 -7.80 -42.89 -7.47
C GLN A 813 -8.35 -43.90 -8.50
N GLY A 814 -9.60 -44.32 -8.37
CA GLY A 814 -10.25 -45.32 -9.23
C GLY A 814 -10.35 -46.71 -8.62
N ASN A 815 -9.79 -46.94 -7.43
CA ASN A 815 -9.93 -48.21 -6.69
C ASN A 815 -11.25 -48.24 -5.91
N LYS A 816 -12.35 -48.33 -6.67
CA LYS A 816 -13.71 -48.26 -6.12
C LYS A 816 -14.03 -49.42 -5.20
N GLU A 817 -13.48 -50.61 -5.46
CA GLU A 817 -13.65 -51.78 -4.58
C GLU A 817 -13.05 -51.54 -3.19
N LYS A 818 -11.81 -51.02 -3.10
CA LYS A 818 -11.20 -50.72 -1.80
C LYS A 818 -11.92 -49.58 -1.09
N SER A 819 -12.34 -48.55 -1.84
CA SER A 819 -13.15 -47.45 -1.31
C SER A 819 -14.45 -47.93 -0.67
N ILE A 820 -15.16 -48.87 -1.32
CA ILE A 820 -16.38 -49.48 -0.78
C ILE A 820 -16.12 -50.17 0.56
N VAL A 821 -15.04 -50.95 0.66
CA VAL A 821 -14.68 -51.65 1.91
C VAL A 821 -14.38 -50.65 3.03
N GLU A 822 -13.59 -49.61 2.77
CA GLU A 822 -13.26 -48.59 3.78
C GLU A 822 -14.50 -47.78 4.20
N PHE A 823 -15.42 -47.45 3.27
CA PHE A 823 -16.68 -46.80 3.62
C PHE A 823 -17.63 -47.70 4.42
N GLN A 824 -17.66 -49.00 4.15
CA GLN A 824 -18.41 -49.97 4.96
C GLN A 824 -17.85 -50.07 6.38
N GLU A 825 -16.52 -50.18 6.52
CA GLU A 825 -15.84 -50.15 7.82
C GLU A 825 -16.13 -48.83 8.57
N PHE A 826 -16.15 -47.70 7.85
CA PHE A 826 -16.52 -46.40 8.42
C PHE A 826 -17.95 -46.42 8.98
N ILE A 827 -18.92 -46.94 8.24
CA ILE A 827 -20.33 -47.00 8.69
C ILE A 827 -20.47 -47.87 9.94
N GLU A 828 -19.78 -49.02 9.98
CA GLU A 828 -19.78 -49.92 11.14
C GLU A 828 -19.18 -49.26 12.39
N LYS A 829 -18.06 -48.54 12.20
CA LYS A 829 -17.31 -47.95 13.31
C LYS A 829 -17.90 -46.62 13.80
N TYR A 830 -18.44 -45.79 12.91
CA TYR A 830 -18.92 -44.44 13.20
C TYR A 830 -20.38 -44.20 12.74
N PRO A 831 -21.36 -45.02 13.17
CA PRO A 831 -22.75 -44.94 12.68
C PRO A 831 -23.48 -43.63 13.02
N LYS A 832 -22.93 -42.82 13.94
CA LYS A 832 -23.49 -41.52 14.37
C LYS A 832 -22.66 -40.32 13.92
N SER A 833 -21.64 -40.52 13.08
CA SER A 833 -20.81 -39.42 12.58
C SER A 833 -21.62 -38.45 11.73
N GLU A 834 -21.29 -37.16 11.79
CA GLU A 834 -21.88 -36.15 10.90
C GLU A 834 -21.57 -36.42 9.43
N LEU A 835 -20.48 -37.16 9.15
CA LEU A 835 -20.06 -37.56 7.80
C LEU A 835 -20.83 -38.76 7.24
N ILE A 836 -21.71 -39.41 8.02
CA ILE A 836 -22.35 -40.67 7.61
C ILE A 836 -23.20 -40.52 6.35
N ASN A 837 -23.88 -39.37 6.18
CA ASN A 837 -24.63 -39.07 4.96
C ASN A 837 -23.72 -38.94 3.73
N SER A 838 -22.56 -38.29 3.89
CA SER A 838 -21.56 -38.17 2.82
C SER A 838 -20.94 -39.52 2.47
N VAL A 839 -20.77 -40.40 3.45
CA VAL A 839 -20.28 -41.77 3.25
C VAL A 839 -21.28 -42.59 2.45
N HIS A 840 -22.55 -42.60 2.83
CA HIS A 840 -23.60 -43.30 2.08
C HIS A 840 -23.71 -42.80 0.63
N PHE A 841 -23.54 -41.48 0.42
CA PHE A 841 -23.49 -40.90 -0.91
C PHE A 841 -22.31 -41.41 -1.74
N GLU A 842 -21.07 -41.28 -1.25
CA GLU A 842 -19.87 -41.70 -2.00
C GLU A 842 -19.84 -43.22 -2.21
N LEU A 843 -20.31 -43.99 -1.23
CA LEU A 843 -20.51 -45.44 -1.36
C LEU A 843 -21.54 -45.77 -2.45
N GLY A 844 -22.70 -45.13 -2.41
CA GLY A 844 -23.75 -45.28 -3.41
C GLY A 844 -23.29 -44.91 -4.82
N LYS A 845 -22.52 -43.84 -4.96
CA LYS A 845 -21.89 -43.40 -6.22
C LYS A 845 -20.90 -44.44 -6.74
N ASN A 846 -19.99 -44.93 -5.90
CA ASN A 846 -19.06 -46.00 -6.28
C ASN A 846 -19.79 -47.27 -6.73
N LEU A 847 -20.89 -47.64 -6.06
CA LEU A 847 -21.71 -48.79 -6.42
C LEU A 847 -22.47 -48.58 -7.75
N TYR A 848 -22.98 -47.37 -7.98
CA TYR A 848 -23.62 -46.98 -9.24
C TYR A 848 -22.64 -47.10 -10.41
N ASP A 849 -21.43 -46.57 -10.24
CA ASP A 849 -20.38 -46.64 -11.26
C ASP A 849 -19.94 -48.08 -11.58
N LEU A 850 -20.00 -48.98 -10.60
CA LEU A 850 -19.77 -50.42 -10.78
C LEU A 850 -21.01 -51.16 -11.31
N LYS A 851 -22.05 -50.43 -11.72
CA LYS A 851 -23.34 -50.95 -12.24
C LYS A 851 -24.09 -51.85 -11.27
N LYS A 852 -23.84 -51.71 -9.96
CA LYS A 852 -24.54 -52.44 -8.89
C LYS A 852 -25.76 -51.63 -8.45
N TYR A 853 -26.65 -51.29 -9.39
CA TYR A 853 -27.72 -50.30 -9.22
C TYR A 853 -28.64 -50.57 -8.02
N LYS A 854 -28.98 -51.84 -7.74
CA LYS A 854 -29.81 -52.19 -6.58
C LYS A 854 -29.15 -51.86 -5.24
N LEU A 855 -27.84 -52.12 -5.11
CA LEU A 855 -27.08 -51.78 -3.90
C LEU A 855 -26.83 -50.28 -3.82
N ALA A 856 -26.55 -49.64 -4.97
CA ALA A 856 -26.42 -48.20 -5.05
C ALA A 856 -27.69 -47.49 -4.54
N LEU A 857 -28.87 -47.92 -5.00
CA LEU A 857 -30.14 -47.36 -4.57
C LEU A 857 -30.33 -47.45 -3.06
N SER A 858 -30.05 -48.60 -2.45
CA SER A 858 -30.19 -48.79 -0.99
C SER A 858 -29.26 -47.92 -0.14
N GLU A 859 -28.09 -47.54 -0.68
CA GLU A 859 -27.16 -46.64 0.01
C GLU A 859 -27.51 -45.17 -0.26
N LEU A 860 -27.85 -44.83 -1.50
CA LEU A 860 -28.23 -43.47 -1.87
C LEU A 860 -29.54 -43.01 -1.19
N GLU A 861 -30.48 -43.91 -0.89
CA GLU A 861 -31.69 -43.62 -0.09
C GLU A 861 -31.38 -43.11 1.32
N LYS A 862 -30.23 -43.51 1.88
CA LYS A 862 -29.76 -43.07 3.21
C LYS A 862 -29.01 -41.73 3.14
N ALA A 863 -28.71 -41.23 1.94
CA ALA A 863 -27.98 -40.01 1.72
C ALA A 863 -28.91 -38.84 1.37
N SER A 864 -28.71 -37.70 2.03
CA SER A 864 -29.44 -36.46 1.75
C SER A 864 -28.55 -35.48 0.99
N HIS A 865 -28.40 -35.70 -0.33
CA HIS A 865 -27.62 -34.86 -1.24
C HIS A 865 -28.32 -34.76 -2.61
N ASP A 866 -28.12 -33.67 -3.34
CA ASP A 866 -28.76 -33.44 -4.65
C ASP A 866 -28.27 -34.43 -5.71
N GLU A 867 -26.95 -34.63 -5.82
CA GLU A 867 -26.38 -35.68 -6.69
C GLU A 867 -26.84 -37.08 -6.25
N ALA A 868 -27.06 -37.31 -4.95
CA ALA A 868 -27.56 -38.60 -4.47
C ALA A 868 -28.98 -38.86 -4.98
N LEU A 869 -29.88 -37.89 -4.89
CA LEU A 869 -31.25 -37.99 -5.40
C LEU A 869 -31.27 -38.16 -6.93
N TYR A 870 -30.39 -37.46 -7.63
CA TYR A 870 -30.20 -37.64 -9.06
C TYR A 870 -29.76 -39.07 -9.41
N LEU A 871 -28.73 -39.59 -8.73
CA LEU A 871 -28.24 -40.95 -8.94
C LEU A 871 -29.28 -42.00 -8.53
N ARG A 872 -30.16 -41.73 -7.54
CA ARG A 872 -31.31 -42.59 -7.24
C ARG A 872 -32.25 -42.66 -8.43
N GLY A 873 -32.64 -41.53 -8.99
CA GLY A 873 -33.50 -41.47 -10.17
C GLY A 873 -32.89 -42.21 -11.37
N LYS A 874 -31.59 -41.98 -11.63
CA LYS A 874 -30.86 -42.70 -12.69
C LYS A 874 -30.73 -44.21 -12.42
N ALA A 875 -30.47 -44.62 -11.18
CA ALA A 875 -30.42 -46.03 -10.81
C ALA A 875 -31.78 -46.72 -10.98
N SER A 876 -32.87 -46.05 -10.59
CA SER A 876 -34.24 -46.52 -10.82
C SER A 876 -34.58 -46.61 -12.31
N GLN A 877 -34.14 -45.63 -13.12
CA GLN A 877 -34.26 -45.66 -14.58
C GLN A 877 -33.58 -46.90 -15.18
N GLU A 878 -32.33 -47.17 -14.80
CA GLU A 878 -31.57 -48.34 -15.26
C GLU A 878 -32.20 -49.68 -14.82
N LEU A 879 -32.96 -49.67 -13.72
CA LEU A 879 -33.72 -50.82 -13.22
C LEU A 879 -35.13 -50.93 -13.84
N GLY A 880 -35.56 -49.95 -14.65
CA GLY A 880 -36.91 -49.88 -15.22
C GLY A 880 -38.01 -49.52 -14.21
N ASP A 881 -37.63 -48.99 -13.04
CA ASP A 881 -38.55 -48.55 -11.99
C ASP A 881 -38.97 -47.09 -12.21
N GLN A 882 -39.99 -46.90 -13.03
CA GLN A 882 -40.51 -45.58 -13.37
C GLN A 882 -41.07 -44.84 -12.15
N GLU A 883 -41.70 -45.55 -11.20
CA GLU A 883 -42.25 -44.92 -9.99
C GLU A 883 -41.13 -44.39 -9.09
N GLY A 884 -40.09 -45.20 -8.86
CA GLY A 884 -38.90 -44.77 -8.12
C GLY A 884 -38.14 -43.62 -8.79
N GLU A 885 -38.06 -43.61 -10.12
CA GLU A 885 -37.45 -42.51 -10.89
C GLU A 885 -38.16 -41.19 -10.63
N ILE A 886 -39.50 -41.18 -10.79
CA ILE A 886 -40.31 -39.97 -10.59
C ILE A 886 -40.24 -39.49 -9.14
N ILE A 887 -40.35 -40.39 -8.15
CA ILE A 887 -40.25 -40.02 -6.72
C ILE A 887 -38.90 -39.37 -6.41
N ALA A 888 -37.79 -39.94 -6.90
CA ALA A 888 -36.47 -39.40 -6.66
C ALA A 888 -36.28 -38.01 -7.30
N PHE A 889 -36.77 -37.82 -8.53
CA PHE A 889 -36.68 -36.55 -9.22
C PHE A 889 -37.62 -35.48 -8.65
N GLU A 890 -38.84 -35.83 -8.22
CA GLU A 890 -39.74 -34.93 -7.48
C GLU A 890 -39.11 -34.47 -6.16
N GLU A 891 -38.48 -35.39 -5.43
CA GLU A 891 -37.77 -35.08 -4.20
C GLU A 891 -36.57 -34.13 -4.46
N LEU A 892 -35.82 -34.38 -5.54
CA LEU A 892 -34.68 -33.56 -5.98
C LEU A 892 -35.12 -32.12 -6.28
N ILE A 893 -36.13 -31.92 -7.13
CA ILE A 893 -36.57 -30.56 -7.50
C ILE A 893 -37.21 -29.83 -6.32
N LYS A 894 -37.86 -30.56 -5.39
CA LYS A 894 -38.48 -29.97 -4.20
C LYS A 894 -37.44 -29.48 -3.19
N LYS A 895 -36.37 -30.24 -2.98
CA LYS A 895 -35.32 -29.90 -2.00
C LYS A 895 -34.23 -29.00 -2.59
N TYR A 896 -33.89 -29.18 -3.86
CA TYR A 896 -32.78 -28.52 -4.53
C TYR A 896 -33.19 -28.01 -5.93
N PRO A 897 -34.14 -27.09 -6.04
CA PRO A 897 -34.72 -26.66 -7.33
C PRO A 897 -33.72 -26.06 -8.31
N GLU A 898 -32.61 -25.51 -7.83
CA GLU A 898 -31.55 -24.86 -8.64
C GLU A 898 -30.28 -25.70 -8.77
N SER A 899 -30.28 -26.96 -8.29
CA SER A 899 -29.13 -27.85 -8.49
C SER A 899 -28.91 -28.16 -9.97
N ILE A 900 -27.65 -28.26 -10.42
CA ILE A 900 -27.33 -28.64 -11.80
C ILE A 900 -27.95 -29.99 -12.20
N PHE A 901 -28.21 -30.87 -11.25
CA PHE A 901 -28.86 -32.16 -11.50
C PHE A 901 -30.38 -32.05 -11.69
N SER A 902 -30.98 -30.97 -11.18
CA SER A 902 -32.42 -30.74 -11.27
C SER A 902 -32.89 -30.42 -12.69
N GLN A 903 -32.00 -29.95 -13.57
CA GLN A 903 -32.37 -29.67 -14.97
C GLN A 903 -32.85 -30.93 -15.71
N GLU A 904 -32.16 -32.07 -15.54
CA GLU A 904 -32.60 -33.35 -16.14
C GLU A 904 -33.86 -33.85 -15.43
N ALA A 905 -33.98 -33.65 -14.11
CA ALA A 905 -35.17 -34.04 -13.34
C ALA A 905 -36.43 -33.30 -13.84
N TYR A 906 -36.39 -31.97 -13.98
CA TYR A 906 -37.49 -31.20 -14.57
C TYR A 906 -37.83 -31.66 -15.98
N PHE A 907 -36.82 -31.99 -16.78
CA PHE A 907 -37.02 -32.42 -18.16
C PHE A 907 -37.73 -33.78 -18.23
N ARG A 908 -37.31 -34.72 -17.38
CA ARG A 908 -37.93 -36.04 -17.25
C ARG A 908 -39.36 -35.93 -16.73
N LEU A 909 -39.60 -35.09 -15.73
CA LEU A 909 -40.95 -34.84 -15.20
C LEU A 909 -41.87 -34.16 -16.21
N GLY A 910 -41.37 -33.17 -16.97
CA GLY A 910 -42.11 -32.55 -18.06
C GLY A 910 -42.54 -33.56 -19.13
N ASN A 911 -41.61 -34.44 -19.54
CA ASN A 911 -41.92 -35.54 -20.47
C ASN A 911 -42.92 -36.54 -19.88
N TYR A 912 -42.78 -36.86 -18.59
CA TYR A 912 -43.74 -37.71 -17.87
C TYR A 912 -45.15 -37.11 -17.92
N TYR A 913 -45.32 -35.84 -17.54
CA TYR A 913 -46.62 -35.17 -17.60
C TYR A 913 -47.18 -35.05 -19.01
N TYR A 914 -46.34 -34.77 -20.00
CA TYR A 914 -46.72 -34.75 -21.40
C TYR A 914 -47.27 -36.11 -21.86
N ASN A 915 -46.61 -37.21 -21.52
CA ASN A 915 -47.06 -38.56 -21.85
C ASN A 915 -48.39 -38.92 -21.17
N GLN A 916 -48.64 -38.36 -19.98
CA GLN A 916 -49.91 -38.47 -19.26
C GLN A 916 -51.02 -37.55 -19.80
N LYS A 917 -50.79 -36.85 -20.92
CA LYS A 917 -51.70 -35.86 -21.53
C LYS A 917 -52.02 -34.67 -20.61
N ARG A 918 -51.09 -34.34 -19.71
CA ARG A 918 -51.16 -33.21 -18.78
C ARG A 918 -50.28 -32.09 -19.32
N ASP A 919 -50.66 -31.54 -20.47
CA ASP A 919 -49.82 -30.60 -21.25
C ASP A 919 -49.53 -29.30 -20.47
N LYS A 920 -50.44 -28.84 -19.59
CA LYS A 920 -50.21 -27.63 -18.78
C LYS A 920 -49.10 -27.84 -17.74
N GLU A 921 -49.17 -28.94 -17.02
CA GLU A 921 -48.15 -29.32 -16.03
C GLU A 921 -46.81 -29.59 -16.71
N ALA A 922 -46.81 -30.21 -17.90
CA ALA A 922 -45.60 -30.39 -18.70
C ALA A 922 -44.94 -29.04 -19.04
N ILE A 923 -45.72 -28.05 -19.48
CA ILE A 923 -45.23 -26.69 -19.75
C ILE A 923 -44.63 -26.06 -18.49
N GLU A 924 -45.28 -26.21 -17.34
CA GLU A 924 -44.80 -25.67 -16.07
C GLU A 924 -43.43 -26.24 -15.70
N GLU A 925 -43.23 -27.56 -15.79
CA GLU A 925 -41.95 -28.20 -15.49
C GLU A 925 -40.85 -27.79 -16.48
N PHE A 926 -41.13 -27.81 -17.80
CA PHE A 926 -40.12 -27.39 -18.79
C PHE A 926 -39.72 -25.91 -18.62
N ARG A 927 -40.66 -25.04 -18.21
CA ARG A 927 -40.37 -23.63 -17.91
C ARG A 927 -39.41 -23.45 -16.75
N LYS A 928 -39.37 -24.37 -15.78
CA LYS A 928 -38.40 -24.32 -14.68
C LYS A 928 -36.97 -24.44 -15.17
N ILE A 929 -36.74 -25.15 -16.28
CA ILE A 929 -35.40 -25.23 -16.89
C ILE A 929 -34.99 -23.89 -17.47
N ILE A 930 -35.89 -23.21 -18.19
CA ILE A 930 -35.64 -21.86 -18.72
C ILE A 930 -35.37 -20.86 -17.58
N GLN A 931 -36.11 -20.97 -16.48
CA GLN A 931 -35.99 -20.06 -15.34
C GLN A 931 -34.70 -20.28 -14.54
N PHE A 932 -34.37 -21.52 -14.19
CA PHE A 932 -33.26 -21.84 -13.28
C PHE A 932 -31.96 -22.19 -14.01
N PHE A 933 -32.02 -22.64 -15.27
CA PHE A 933 -30.87 -23.12 -16.03
C PHE A 933 -30.82 -22.51 -17.45
N PRO A 934 -30.63 -21.18 -17.58
CA PRO A 934 -30.62 -20.49 -18.88
C PRO A 934 -29.43 -20.85 -19.79
N GLN A 935 -28.51 -21.70 -19.34
CA GLN A 935 -27.38 -22.23 -20.11
C GLN A 935 -27.46 -23.76 -20.27
N SER A 936 -28.63 -24.36 -20.00
CA SER A 936 -28.81 -25.81 -20.10
C SER A 936 -28.73 -26.28 -21.56
N PRO A 937 -28.04 -27.40 -21.85
CA PRO A 937 -28.09 -28.01 -23.18
C PRO A 937 -29.48 -28.51 -23.56
N LEU A 938 -30.40 -28.65 -22.59
CA LEU A 938 -31.77 -29.12 -22.82
C LEU A 938 -32.73 -27.99 -23.26
N LEU A 939 -32.27 -26.74 -23.38
CA LEU A 939 -33.15 -25.59 -23.65
C LEU A 939 -33.89 -25.72 -24.99
N SER A 940 -33.20 -26.10 -26.07
CA SER A 940 -33.82 -26.29 -27.39
C SER A 940 -34.92 -27.37 -27.35
N GLU A 941 -34.67 -28.48 -26.67
CA GLU A 941 -35.68 -29.52 -26.41
C GLU A 941 -36.85 -28.98 -25.59
N CYS A 942 -36.59 -28.23 -24.53
CA CYS A 942 -37.64 -27.64 -23.69
C CYS A 942 -38.52 -26.66 -24.48
N TYR A 943 -37.92 -25.73 -25.24
CA TYR A 943 -38.64 -24.77 -26.07
C TYR A 943 -39.53 -25.48 -27.09
N TYR A 944 -39.02 -26.54 -27.71
CA TYR A 944 -39.79 -27.36 -28.63
C TYR A 944 -40.97 -28.05 -27.94
N TRP A 945 -40.76 -28.73 -26.81
CA TRP A 945 -41.83 -29.45 -26.11
C TRP A 945 -42.89 -28.51 -25.52
N ILE A 946 -42.50 -27.32 -25.06
CA ILE A 946 -43.43 -26.26 -24.67
C ILE A 946 -44.24 -25.77 -25.87
N GLY A 947 -43.58 -25.45 -26.99
CA GLY A 947 -44.24 -25.01 -28.22
C GLY A 947 -45.23 -26.06 -28.72
N TRP A 948 -44.85 -27.33 -28.69
CA TRP A 948 -45.70 -28.46 -29.08
C TRP A 948 -46.88 -28.66 -28.14
N SER A 949 -46.67 -28.49 -26.83
CA SER A 949 -47.74 -28.55 -25.83
C SER A 949 -48.75 -27.41 -26.04
N TYR A 950 -48.29 -26.19 -26.34
CA TYR A 950 -49.16 -25.07 -26.70
C TYR A 950 -49.90 -25.29 -28.02
N PHE A 951 -49.24 -25.88 -29.02
CA PHE A 951 -49.87 -26.24 -30.29
C PHE A 951 -51.04 -27.21 -30.07
N LYS A 952 -50.88 -28.23 -29.20
CA LYS A 952 -51.96 -29.15 -28.82
C LYS A 952 -53.10 -28.48 -28.05
N LEU A 953 -52.76 -27.48 -27.22
CA LEU A 953 -53.74 -26.67 -26.49
C LEU A 953 -54.44 -25.63 -27.39
N LEU A 954 -54.14 -25.62 -28.70
CA LEU A 954 -54.67 -24.68 -29.69
C LEU A 954 -54.27 -23.22 -29.44
N ASP A 955 -53.27 -22.97 -28.59
CA ASP A 955 -52.69 -21.65 -28.37
C ASP A 955 -51.50 -21.45 -29.31
N TYR A 956 -51.82 -21.23 -30.59
CA TYR A 956 -50.83 -21.13 -31.65
C TYR A 956 -49.90 -19.92 -31.52
N LYS A 957 -50.35 -18.83 -30.86
CA LYS A 957 -49.51 -17.66 -30.64
C LYS A 957 -48.35 -17.99 -29.71
N GLN A 958 -48.63 -18.63 -28.58
CA GLN A 958 -47.59 -19.10 -27.68
C GLN A 958 -46.76 -20.20 -28.33
N ALA A 959 -47.36 -21.11 -29.09
CA ALA A 959 -46.62 -22.13 -29.83
C ALA A 959 -45.53 -21.51 -30.74
N ILE A 960 -45.88 -20.46 -31.50
CA ILE A 960 -44.95 -19.72 -32.37
C ILE A 960 -43.82 -19.09 -31.56
N GLU A 961 -44.14 -18.44 -30.45
CA GLU A 961 -43.15 -17.80 -29.58
C GLU A 961 -42.10 -18.82 -29.13
N TYR A 962 -42.52 -19.95 -28.59
CA TYR A 962 -41.64 -20.99 -28.07
C TYR A 962 -40.89 -21.75 -29.18
N PHE A 963 -41.53 -22.07 -30.30
CA PHE A 963 -40.84 -22.73 -31.42
C PHE A 963 -39.74 -21.86 -32.04
N ASN A 964 -39.89 -20.53 -32.06
CA ASN A 964 -38.85 -19.62 -32.56
C ASN A 964 -37.63 -19.53 -31.65
N GLN A 965 -37.74 -19.96 -30.38
CA GLN A 965 -36.61 -20.00 -29.44
C GLN A 965 -35.76 -21.27 -29.58
N VAL A 966 -36.19 -22.24 -30.40
CA VAL A 966 -35.41 -23.47 -30.62
C VAL A 966 -34.19 -23.13 -31.47
N GLU A 967 -33.02 -23.15 -30.84
CA GLU A 967 -31.75 -22.91 -31.52
C GLU A 967 -31.32 -24.11 -32.38
N GLU A 968 -30.55 -23.81 -33.42
CA GLU A 968 -30.07 -24.79 -34.38
C GLU A 968 -28.58 -25.08 -34.11
N ASP A 969 -28.30 -26.28 -33.62
CA ASP A 969 -26.96 -26.82 -33.41
C ASP A 969 -26.84 -28.24 -34.01
N GLU A 970 -25.64 -28.82 -34.03
CA GLU A 970 -25.40 -30.15 -34.63
C GLU A 970 -26.22 -31.27 -33.96
N GLU A 971 -26.52 -31.14 -32.66
CA GLU A 971 -27.26 -32.16 -31.89
C GLU A 971 -28.78 -32.00 -32.07
N ASN A 972 -29.27 -30.78 -32.31
CA ASN A 972 -30.68 -30.40 -32.36
C ASN A 972 -31.20 -30.09 -33.78
N LEU A 973 -30.43 -30.31 -34.84
CA LEU A 973 -30.80 -29.93 -36.21
C LEU A 973 -32.19 -30.44 -36.63
N TYR A 974 -32.52 -31.71 -36.35
CA TYR A 974 -33.83 -32.28 -36.66
C TYR A 974 -34.97 -31.57 -35.90
N LEU A 975 -34.73 -31.25 -34.63
CA LEU A 975 -35.67 -30.57 -33.76
C LEU A 975 -35.92 -29.13 -34.22
N ALA A 976 -34.85 -28.39 -34.55
CA ALA A 976 -34.92 -27.02 -35.06
C ALA A 976 -35.66 -26.96 -36.41
N GLN A 977 -35.40 -27.90 -37.32
CA GLN A 977 -36.17 -28.04 -38.55
C GLN A 977 -37.66 -28.24 -38.26
N ARG A 978 -37.97 -29.16 -37.36
CA ARG A 978 -39.36 -29.43 -36.98
C ARG A 978 -40.02 -28.21 -36.34
N ALA A 979 -39.35 -27.51 -35.43
CA ALA A 979 -39.86 -26.29 -34.79
C ALA A 979 -40.19 -25.21 -35.82
N LYS A 980 -39.29 -24.94 -36.77
CA LYS A 980 -39.48 -23.96 -37.86
C LYS A 980 -40.66 -24.33 -38.76
N PHE A 981 -40.84 -25.61 -39.07
CA PHE A 981 -42.02 -26.09 -39.78
C PHE A 981 -43.30 -25.88 -38.95
N MET A 982 -43.27 -26.19 -37.65
CA MET A 982 -44.41 -25.99 -36.75
C MET A 982 -44.77 -24.51 -36.53
N VAL A 983 -43.82 -23.56 -36.67
CA VAL A 983 -44.13 -22.12 -36.70
C VAL A 983 -45.05 -21.81 -37.89
N ALA A 984 -44.74 -22.35 -39.07
CA ALA A 984 -45.55 -22.15 -40.25
C ALA A 984 -46.94 -22.80 -40.12
N GLU A 985 -47.01 -24.02 -39.58
CA GLU A 985 -48.29 -24.69 -39.25
C GLU A 985 -49.11 -23.89 -38.23
N SER A 986 -48.46 -23.27 -37.24
CA SER A 986 -49.15 -22.45 -36.25
C SER A 986 -49.74 -21.18 -36.87
N TRP A 987 -49.05 -20.53 -37.82
CA TRP A 987 -49.61 -19.42 -38.59
C TRP A 987 -50.76 -19.85 -39.50
N TYR A 988 -50.66 -21.04 -40.10
CA TYR A 988 -51.75 -21.62 -40.90
C TYR A 988 -53.01 -21.83 -40.06
N ASN A 989 -52.89 -22.39 -38.85
CA ASN A 989 -54.02 -22.60 -37.94
C ASN A 989 -54.56 -21.29 -37.33
N LEU A 990 -53.80 -20.19 -37.38
CA LEU A 990 -54.29 -18.84 -37.07
C LEU A 990 -55.00 -18.16 -38.25
N GLU A 991 -55.14 -18.86 -39.39
CA GLU A 991 -55.70 -18.34 -40.63
C GLU A 991 -54.93 -17.14 -41.22
N ASP A 992 -53.72 -16.84 -40.72
CA ASP A 992 -52.82 -15.84 -41.29
C ASP A 992 -51.99 -16.49 -42.41
N TYR A 993 -52.68 -16.78 -43.52
CA TYR A 993 -52.12 -17.51 -44.64
C TYR A 993 -50.91 -16.83 -45.27
N GLN A 994 -50.81 -15.49 -45.19
CA GLN A 994 -49.67 -14.77 -45.71
C GLN A 994 -48.40 -15.06 -44.88
N LYS A 995 -48.47 -14.94 -43.54
CA LYS A 995 -47.32 -15.28 -42.70
C LYS A 995 -47.00 -16.77 -42.74
N ALA A 996 -48.01 -17.63 -42.85
CA ALA A 996 -47.80 -19.06 -43.02
C ALA A 996 -46.97 -19.33 -44.28
N ARG A 997 -47.31 -18.73 -45.43
CA ARG A 997 -46.51 -18.84 -46.67
C ARG A 997 -45.09 -18.37 -46.50
N GLU A 998 -44.89 -17.19 -45.94
CA GLU A 998 -43.56 -16.63 -45.70
C GLU A 998 -42.72 -17.58 -44.83
N ALA A 999 -43.31 -18.17 -43.79
CA ALA A 999 -42.64 -19.13 -42.92
C ALA A 999 -42.32 -20.45 -43.62
N TYR A 1000 -43.25 -21.02 -44.41
CA TYR A 1000 -42.99 -22.24 -45.20
C TYR A 1000 -41.93 -22.01 -46.28
N GLN A 1001 -41.97 -20.88 -46.98
CA GLN A 1001 -40.97 -20.52 -47.99
C GLN A 1001 -39.59 -20.41 -47.36
N LYS A 1002 -39.48 -19.68 -46.25
CA LYS A 1002 -38.25 -19.58 -45.47
C LYS A 1002 -37.75 -20.95 -45.02
N TYR A 1003 -38.64 -21.84 -44.58
CA TYR A 1003 -38.27 -23.22 -44.22
C TYR A 1003 -37.65 -23.96 -45.42
N ILE A 1004 -38.26 -23.90 -46.61
CA ILE A 1004 -37.75 -24.56 -47.82
C ILE A 1004 -36.41 -23.95 -48.27
N GLU A 1005 -36.25 -22.64 -48.17
CA GLU A 1005 -34.98 -21.96 -48.51
C GLU A 1005 -33.83 -22.39 -47.61
N MET A 1006 -34.09 -22.51 -46.30
CA MET A 1006 -33.09 -22.97 -45.34
C MET A 1006 -32.84 -24.48 -45.45
N TYR A 1007 -33.88 -25.26 -45.71
CA TYR A 1007 -33.82 -26.71 -45.78
C TYR A 1007 -34.43 -27.23 -47.09
N PRO A 1008 -33.75 -27.10 -48.24
CA PRO A 1008 -34.32 -27.53 -49.52
C PRO A 1008 -34.59 -29.04 -49.61
N LYS A 1009 -33.81 -29.82 -48.84
CA LYS A 1009 -33.92 -31.28 -48.70
C LYS A 1009 -34.31 -31.69 -47.27
N GLY A 1010 -34.91 -30.78 -46.50
CA GLY A 1010 -35.38 -31.06 -45.14
C GLY A 1010 -36.53 -32.06 -45.12
N ASP A 1011 -36.72 -32.70 -43.98
CA ASP A 1011 -37.73 -33.77 -43.81
C ASP A 1011 -39.17 -33.27 -44.05
N PHE A 1012 -39.41 -31.96 -43.89
CA PHE A 1012 -40.73 -31.35 -44.06
C PHE A 1012 -40.83 -30.47 -45.31
N SER A 1013 -39.85 -30.45 -46.22
CA SER A 1013 -39.85 -29.49 -47.35
C SER A 1013 -40.96 -29.78 -48.34
N VAL A 1014 -41.26 -31.08 -48.55
CA VAL A 1014 -42.39 -31.52 -49.35
C VAL A 1014 -43.71 -31.08 -48.70
N ASN A 1015 -43.83 -31.23 -47.38
CA ASN A 1015 -45.00 -30.82 -46.61
C ASN A 1015 -45.18 -29.29 -46.64
N ALA A 1016 -44.09 -28.53 -46.53
CA ALA A 1016 -44.12 -27.08 -46.60
C ALA A 1016 -44.56 -26.59 -47.98
N GLN A 1017 -44.04 -27.18 -49.06
CA GLN A 1017 -44.44 -26.83 -50.42
C GLN A 1017 -45.92 -27.18 -50.67
N TYR A 1018 -46.38 -28.29 -50.10
CA TYR A 1018 -47.80 -28.68 -50.12
C TYR A 1018 -48.67 -27.66 -49.37
N ALA A 1019 -48.26 -27.28 -48.16
CA ALA A 1019 -48.97 -26.32 -47.33
C ALA A 1019 -49.03 -24.92 -47.98
N ILE A 1020 -47.99 -24.47 -48.68
CA ILE A 1020 -48.01 -23.22 -49.46
C ILE A 1020 -49.14 -23.26 -50.50
N ALA A 1021 -49.26 -24.34 -51.27
CA ALA A 1021 -50.32 -24.46 -52.27
C ALA A 1021 -51.73 -24.42 -51.63
N TRP A 1022 -51.87 -25.01 -50.44
CA TRP A 1022 -53.08 -24.96 -49.62
C TRP A 1022 -53.40 -23.57 -49.08
N THR A 1023 -52.40 -22.83 -48.60
CA THR A 1023 -52.64 -21.46 -48.10
C THR A 1023 -53.23 -20.53 -49.17
N TYR A 1024 -52.82 -20.68 -50.44
CA TYR A 1024 -53.43 -19.95 -51.55
C TYR A 1024 -54.82 -20.47 -51.87
N LEU A 1025 -55.04 -21.78 -51.73
CA LEU A 1025 -56.35 -22.39 -51.94
C LEU A 1025 -57.38 -21.88 -50.93
N GLU A 1026 -57.04 -21.88 -49.63
CA GLU A 1026 -57.89 -21.35 -48.56
C GLU A 1026 -58.14 -19.85 -48.73
N ASN A 1027 -57.13 -19.11 -49.22
CA ASN A 1027 -57.28 -17.70 -49.58
C ASN A 1027 -58.04 -17.47 -50.91
N LYS A 1028 -58.51 -18.54 -51.58
CA LYS A 1028 -59.22 -18.55 -52.88
C LYS A 1028 -58.42 -18.01 -54.08
N ASP A 1029 -57.10 -17.94 -53.96
CA ASP A 1029 -56.18 -17.57 -55.03
C ASP A 1029 -55.88 -18.79 -55.93
N TYR A 1030 -56.89 -19.24 -56.68
CA TYR A 1030 -56.82 -20.49 -57.45
C TYR A 1030 -55.67 -20.54 -58.48
N SER A 1031 -55.29 -19.39 -59.06
CA SER A 1031 -54.17 -19.32 -60.01
C SER A 1031 -52.84 -19.65 -59.34
N LEU A 1032 -52.52 -18.97 -58.23
CA LEU A 1032 -51.28 -19.17 -57.50
C LEU A 1032 -51.24 -20.54 -56.82
N SER A 1033 -52.37 -20.99 -56.27
CA SER A 1033 -52.50 -22.35 -55.74
C SER A 1033 -52.18 -23.39 -56.81
N THR A 1034 -52.67 -23.19 -58.04
CA THR A 1034 -52.37 -24.09 -59.18
C THR A 1034 -50.90 -24.11 -59.54
N GLU A 1035 -50.25 -22.94 -59.58
CA GLU A 1035 -48.81 -22.84 -59.85
C GLU A 1035 -47.99 -23.59 -58.79
N GLU A 1036 -48.32 -23.43 -57.51
CA GLU A 1036 -47.61 -24.07 -56.40
C GLU A 1036 -47.86 -25.59 -56.32
N PHE A 1037 -49.06 -26.07 -56.62
CA PHE A 1037 -49.31 -27.52 -56.77
C PHE A 1037 -48.54 -28.12 -57.95
N LYS A 1038 -48.48 -27.42 -59.10
CA LYS A 1038 -47.63 -27.83 -60.23
C LYS A 1038 -46.15 -27.86 -59.86
N LYS A 1039 -45.70 -26.85 -59.11
CA LYS A 1039 -44.33 -26.78 -58.60
C LYS A 1039 -44.02 -27.94 -57.66
N LEU A 1040 -44.93 -28.30 -56.76
CA LEU A 1040 -44.81 -29.49 -55.90
C LEU A 1040 -44.60 -30.75 -56.74
N MET A 1041 -45.42 -30.95 -57.78
CA MET A 1041 -45.33 -32.14 -58.62
C MET A 1041 -44.01 -32.24 -59.39
N ASN A 1042 -43.47 -31.10 -59.82
CA ASN A 1042 -42.20 -31.04 -60.53
C ASN A 1042 -41.00 -31.25 -59.59
N LEU A 1043 -41.03 -30.64 -58.40
CA LEU A 1043 -39.92 -30.70 -57.45
C LEU A 1043 -39.86 -32.02 -56.67
N TYR A 1044 -41.02 -32.62 -56.39
CA TYR A 1044 -41.15 -33.79 -55.53
C TYR A 1044 -42.01 -34.90 -56.16
N PRO A 1045 -41.63 -35.45 -57.33
CA PRO A 1045 -42.47 -36.36 -58.12
C PRO A 1045 -42.82 -37.68 -57.43
N GLU A 1046 -42.07 -38.08 -56.41
CA GLU A 1046 -42.31 -39.29 -55.60
C GLU A 1046 -43.10 -39.01 -54.31
N SER A 1047 -43.63 -37.79 -54.16
CA SER A 1047 -44.37 -37.39 -52.97
C SER A 1047 -45.72 -38.10 -52.84
N LYS A 1048 -46.12 -38.42 -51.61
CA LYS A 1048 -47.49 -38.90 -51.31
C LYS A 1048 -48.60 -37.90 -51.68
N PHE A 1049 -48.26 -36.64 -51.90
CA PHE A 1049 -49.22 -35.58 -52.22
C PHE A 1049 -49.48 -35.40 -53.73
N ILE A 1050 -48.80 -36.15 -54.60
CA ILE A 1050 -48.89 -35.97 -56.07
C ILE A 1050 -50.30 -36.19 -56.59
N GLU A 1051 -50.96 -37.25 -56.14
CA GLU A 1051 -52.33 -37.58 -56.54
C GLU A 1051 -53.28 -36.43 -56.21
N GLU A 1052 -53.26 -35.97 -54.96
CA GLU A 1052 -54.09 -34.85 -54.53
C GLU A 1052 -53.71 -33.55 -55.26
N ALA A 1053 -52.42 -33.25 -55.42
CA ALA A 1053 -51.97 -32.05 -56.11
C ALA A 1053 -52.47 -31.98 -57.56
N GLN A 1054 -52.39 -33.09 -58.31
CA GLN A 1054 -52.88 -33.14 -59.69
C GLN A 1054 -54.40 -32.96 -59.75
N PHE A 1055 -55.15 -33.56 -58.82
CA PHE A 1055 -56.59 -33.33 -58.70
C PHE A 1055 -56.90 -31.86 -58.38
N ARG A 1056 -56.21 -31.26 -57.40
CA ARG A 1056 -56.38 -29.86 -56.99
C ARG A 1056 -56.09 -28.88 -58.12
N VAL A 1057 -55.10 -29.16 -58.98
CA VAL A 1057 -54.86 -28.36 -60.19
C VAL A 1057 -56.09 -28.33 -61.11
N GLY A 1058 -56.67 -29.49 -61.41
CA GLY A 1058 -57.88 -29.58 -62.24
C GLY A 1058 -59.09 -28.90 -61.59
N LYS A 1059 -59.28 -29.12 -60.28
CA LYS A 1059 -60.36 -28.50 -59.51
C LYS A 1059 -60.19 -26.98 -59.36
N ASN A 1060 -58.98 -26.47 -59.20
CA ASN A 1060 -58.70 -25.04 -59.12
C ASN A 1060 -59.03 -24.33 -60.44
N TYR A 1061 -58.70 -24.93 -61.59
CA TYR A 1061 -59.13 -24.39 -62.88
C TYR A 1061 -60.66 -24.40 -63.05
N TYR A 1062 -61.34 -25.42 -62.52
CA TYR A 1062 -62.80 -25.45 -62.50
C TYR A 1062 -63.35 -24.31 -61.64
N LEU A 1063 -62.82 -24.11 -60.44
CA LEU A 1063 -63.24 -23.05 -59.51
C LEU A 1063 -62.91 -21.64 -60.01
N SER A 1064 -61.82 -21.47 -60.78
CA SER A 1064 -61.47 -20.19 -61.41
C SER A 1064 -62.28 -19.90 -62.69
N GLY A 1065 -63.04 -20.88 -63.19
CA GLY A 1065 -63.84 -20.77 -64.40
C GLY A 1065 -63.09 -21.06 -65.71
N ASP A 1066 -61.81 -21.46 -65.66
CA ASP A 1066 -61.05 -21.88 -66.84
C ASP A 1066 -61.42 -23.33 -67.23
N LYS A 1067 -62.57 -23.45 -67.90
CA LYS A 1067 -63.14 -24.72 -68.33
C LYS A 1067 -62.19 -25.52 -69.22
N THR A 1068 -61.41 -24.87 -70.08
CA THR A 1068 -60.52 -25.54 -71.03
C THR A 1068 -59.39 -26.26 -70.29
N MET A 1069 -58.73 -25.54 -69.37
CA MET A 1069 -57.66 -26.12 -68.56
C MET A 1069 -58.20 -27.14 -67.55
N ALA A 1070 -59.37 -26.87 -66.96
CA ALA A 1070 -60.04 -27.80 -66.05
C ALA A 1070 -60.32 -29.15 -66.74
N LYS A 1071 -60.91 -29.15 -67.95
CA LYS A 1071 -61.13 -30.38 -68.73
C LYS A 1071 -59.84 -31.16 -68.96
N THR A 1072 -58.80 -30.44 -69.36
CA THR A 1072 -57.49 -31.02 -69.68
C THR A 1072 -56.87 -31.70 -68.45
N GLU A 1073 -56.79 -30.98 -67.33
CA GLU A 1073 -56.10 -31.47 -66.13
C GLU A 1073 -56.92 -32.50 -65.35
N LEU A 1074 -58.25 -32.36 -65.28
CA LEU A 1074 -59.14 -33.38 -64.71
C LEU A 1074 -59.12 -34.66 -65.56
N GLY A 1075 -59.16 -34.54 -66.89
CA GLY A 1075 -59.05 -35.68 -67.79
C GLY A 1075 -57.72 -36.43 -67.64
N LYS A 1076 -56.60 -35.70 -67.53
CA LYS A 1076 -55.29 -36.28 -67.20
C LYS A 1076 -55.35 -37.05 -65.87
N PHE A 1077 -55.87 -36.41 -64.82
CA PHE A 1077 -55.97 -37.03 -63.50
C PHE A 1077 -56.76 -38.35 -63.51
N ILE A 1078 -57.96 -38.35 -64.12
CA ILE A 1078 -58.86 -39.52 -64.20
C ILE A 1078 -58.18 -40.71 -64.90
N ASN A 1079 -57.33 -40.44 -65.90
CA ASN A 1079 -56.62 -41.46 -66.65
C ASN A 1079 -55.35 -41.94 -65.94
N SER A 1080 -54.63 -41.05 -65.25
CA SER A 1080 -53.39 -41.37 -64.55
C SER A 1080 -53.60 -42.05 -63.19
N PHE A 1081 -54.71 -41.76 -62.49
CA PHE A 1081 -54.93 -42.22 -61.11
C PHE A 1081 -56.23 -43.02 -60.95
N ALA A 1082 -56.30 -44.18 -61.61
CA ALA A 1082 -57.53 -45.00 -61.71
C ALA A 1082 -58.13 -45.44 -60.36
N ASN A 1083 -57.30 -45.60 -59.32
CA ASN A 1083 -57.71 -46.06 -57.98
C ASN A 1083 -57.83 -44.92 -56.95
N SER A 1084 -57.68 -43.66 -57.37
CA SER A 1084 -57.74 -42.51 -56.46
C SER A 1084 -59.12 -42.34 -55.84
N SER A 1085 -59.13 -41.95 -54.55
CA SER A 1085 -60.37 -41.52 -53.87
C SER A 1085 -60.98 -40.24 -54.47
N PHE A 1086 -60.16 -39.36 -55.09
CA PHE A 1086 -60.63 -38.11 -55.72
C PHE A 1086 -61.17 -38.32 -57.14
N ARG A 1087 -61.03 -39.51 -57.71
CA ARG A 1087 -61.42 -39.80 -59.11
C ARG A 1087 -62.92 -39.60 -59.35
N ILE A 1088 -63.75 -39.95 -58.38
CA ILE A 1088 -65.20 -39.78 -58.44
C ILE A 1088 -65.55 -38.29 -58.60
N GLU A 1089 -65.00 -37.45 -57.73
CA GLU A 1089 -65.23 -36.00 -57.78
C GLU A 1089 -64.65 -35.40 -59.07
N ALA A 1090 -63.47 -35.84 -59.51
CA ALA A 1090 -62.86 -35.36 -60.75
C ALA A 1090 -63.73 -35.67 -61.99
N MET A 1091 -64.26 -36.89 -62.08
CA MET A 1091 -65.18 -37.30 -63.15
C MET A 1091 -66.47 -36.50 -63.12
N TYR A 1092 -67.02 -36.28 -61.92
CA TYR A 1092 -68.20 -35.45 -61.75
C TYR A 1092 -67.96 -34.01 -62.22
N LEU A 1093 -66.89 -33.35 -61.77
CA LEU A 1093 -66.54 -31.99 -62.18
C LEU A 1093 -66.32 -31.89 -63.69
N LEU A 1094 -65.65 -32.87 -64.29
CA LEU A 1094 -65.44 -32.94 -65.74
C LEU A 1094 -66.77 -33.03 -66.50
N SER A 1095 -67.68 -33.89 -66.04
CA SER A 1095 -69.02 -34.02 -66.60
C SER A 1095 -69.85 -32.75 -66.46
N GLN A 1096 -69.75 -32.05 -65.33
CA GLN A 1096 -70.42 -30.75 -65.14
C GLN A 1096 -69.95 -29.70 -66.15
N ILE A 1097 -68.67 -29.68 -66.50
CA ILE A 1097 -68.16 -28.78 -67.54
C ILE A 1097 -68.80 -29.11 -68.90
N TYR A 1098 -68.83 -30.39 -69.30
CA TYR A 1098 -69.44 -30.80 -70.56
C TYR A 1098 -70.94 -30.52 -70.62
N LEU A 1099 -71.66 -30.71 -69.51
CA LEU A 1099 -73.08 -30.34 -69.40
C LEU A 1099 -73.29 -28.84 -69.62
N GLN A 1100 -72.45 -27.98 -69.02
CA GLN A 1100 -72.54 -26.54 -69.18
C GLN A 1100 -72.16 -26.04 -70.58
N GLU A 1101 -71.30 -26.75 -71.29
CA GLU A 1101 -70.90 -26.44 -72.66
C GLU A 1101 -71.82 -27.09 -73.71
N GLU A 1102 -72.86 -27.81 -73.27
CA GLU A 1102 -73.77 -28.59 -74.12
C GLU A 1102 -73.06 -29.66 -74.97
N ASP A 1103 -71.90 -30.15 -74.53
CA ASP A 1103 -71.21 -31.29 -75.15
C ASP A 1103 -71.78 -32.60 -74.61
N TRP A 1104 -72.97 -32.92 -75.11
CA TRP A 1104 -73.75 -34.03 -74.59
C TRP A 1104 -73.07 -35.39 -74.78
N MET A 1105 -72.25 -35.59 -75.84
CA MET A 1105 -71.58 -36.89 -76.05
C MET A 1105 -70.55 -37.16 -74.96
N ASP A 1106 -69.65 -36.20 -74.72
CA ASP A 1106 -68.59 -36.36 -73.73
C ASP A 1106 -69.16 -36.36 -72.30
N SER A 1107 -70.24 -35.60 -72.05
CA SER A 1107 -71.03 -35.71 -70.81
C SER A 1107 -71.55 -37.14 -70.60
N ILE A 1108 -72.22 -37.74 -71.59
CA ILE A 1108 -72.75 -39.11 -71.54
C ILE A 1108 -71.64 -40.12 -71.27
N ILE A 1109 -70.50 -40.02 -71.97
CA ILE A 1109 -69.38 -40.94 -71.81
C ILE A 1109 -68.87 -40.90 -70.36
N ASN A 1110 -68.60 -39.70 -69.83
CA ASN A 1110 -68.03 -39.55 -68.50
C ASN A 1110 -69.01 -39.89 -67.38
N LEU A 1111 -70.27 -39.46 -67.48
CA LEU A 1111 -71.28 -39.76 -66.48
C LEU A 1111 -71.66 -41.25 -66.47
N ASN A 1112 -71.79 -41.90 -67.62
CA ASN A 1112 -72.03 -43.35 -67.65
C ASN A 1112 -70.88 -44.12 -67.01
N ARG A 1113 -69.65 -43.67 -67.29
CA ARG A 1113 -68.47 -44.24 -66.67
C ARG A 1113 -68.52 -44.06 -65.15
N LEU A 1114 -68.93 -42.90 -64.66
CA LEU A 1114 -69.11 -42.61 -63.23
C LEU A 1114 -70.16 -43.52 -62.58
N VAL A 1115 -71.36 -43.60 -63.15
CA VAL A 1115 -72.46 -44.46 -62.65
C VAL A 1115 -72.09 -45.94 -62.66
N ARG A 1116 -71.43 -46.41 -63.72
CA ARG A 1116 -71.05 -47.82 -63.88
C ARG A 1116 -69.90 -48.23 -62.98
N GLU A 1117 -68.85 -47.41 -62.90
CA GLU A 1117 -67.66 -47.73 -62.10
C GLU A 1117 -67.88 -47.47 -60.60
N TYR A 1118 -68.77 -46.54 -60.24
CA TYR A 1118 -69.01 -46.12 -58.86
C TYR A 1118 -70.52 -46.05 -58.56
N PRO A 1119 -71.21 -47.18 -58.42
CA PRO A 1119 -72.67 -47.20 -58.22
C PRO A 1119 -73.11 -46.61 -56.88
N ASP A 1120 -72.25 -46.57 -55.86
CA ASP A 1120 -72.56 -46.05 -54.52
C ASP A 1120 -71.76 -44.77 -54.22
N ASN A 1121 -71.93 -43.72 -55.03
CA ASN A 1121 -71.17 -42.47 -54.89
C ASN A 1121 -72.04 -41.24 -54.55
N LEU A 1122 -71.43 -40.23 -53.92
CA LEU A 1122 -72.12 -39.02 -53.43
C LEU A 1122 -72.80 -38.22 -54.54
N PHE A 1123 -72.30 -38.28 -55.77
CA PHE A 1123 -72.80 -37.53 -56.92
C PHE A 1123 -73.70 -38.37 -57.84
N LEU A 1124 -74.15 -39.55 -57.40
CA LEU A 1124 -74.89 -40.47 -58.26
C LEU A 1124 -76.20 -39.86 -58.75
N SER A 1125 -76.91 -39.15 -57.88
CA SER A 1125 -78.20 -38.55 -58.23
C SER A 1125 -78.02 -37.48 -59.33
N GLU A 1126 -77.05 -36.59 -59.16
CA GLU A 1126 -76.69 -35.53 -60.09
C GLU A 1126 -76.14 -36.11 -61.40
N ALA A 1127 -75.39 -37.22 -61.32
CA ALA A 1127 -74.88 -37.91 -62.49
C ALA A 1127 -75.99 -38.56 -63.32
N LEU A 1128 -76.97 -39.22 -62.68
CA LEU A 1128 -78.13 -39.80 -63.34
C LEU A 1128 -79.02 -38.73 -63.97
N TYR A 1129 -79.23 -37.61 -63.27
CA TYR A 1129 -79.93 -36.45 -63.84
C TYR A 1129 -79.19 -35.91 -65.08
N GLY A 1130 -77.89 -35.65 -64.96
CA GLY A 1130 -77.04 -35.18 -66.07
C GLY A 1130 -77.04 -36.14 -67.28
N LEU A 1131 -77.07 -37.45 -67.05
CA LEU A 1131 -77.21 -38.47 -68.10
C LEU A 1131 -78.58 -38.43 -68.77
N CYS A 1132 -79.65 -38.38 -67.98
CA CYS A 1132 -81.02 -38.30 -68.48
C CYS A 1132 -81.17 -37.07 -69.39
N LEU A 1133 -80.71 -35.91 -68.91
CA LEU A 1133 -80.70 -34.66 -69.68
C LEU A 1133 -79.85 -34.77 -70.95
N SER A 1134 -78.64 -35.32 -70.86
CA SER A 1134 -77.75 -35.44 -72.02
C SER A 1134 -78.30 -36.39 -73.09
N TYR A 1135 -78.88 -37.53 -72.71
CA TYR A 1135 -79.54 -38.45 -73.65
C TYR A 1135 -80.75 -37.81 -74.32
N PHE A 1136 -81.56 -37.08 -73.55
CA PHE A 1136 -82.70 -36.35 -74.08
C PHE A 1136 -82.29 -35.32 -75.14
N LYS A 1137 -81.23 -34.55 -74.88
CA LYS A 1137 -80.69 -33.55 -75.83
C LYS A 1137 -80.02 -34.16 -77.06
N LYS A 1138 -79.65 -35.44 -77.01
CA LYS A 1138 -79.10 -36.22 -78.14
C LYS A 1138 -80.14 -37.02 -78.91
N ASP A 1139 -81.42 -36.83 -78.59
CA ASP A 1139 -82.54 -37.58 -79.17
C ASP A 1139 -82.49 -39.10 -78.91
N GLU A 1140 -81.71 -39.54 -77.91
CA GLU A 1140 -81.67 -40.94 -77.45
C GLU A 1140 -82.75 -41.18 -76.39
N TYR A 1141 -84.01 -40.99 -76.79
CA TYR A 1141 -85.16 -40.90 -75.89
C TYR A 1141 -85.36 -42.13 -75.00
N GLU A 1142 -85.15 -43.34 -75.53
CA GLU A 1142 -85.32 -44.60 -74.79
C GLU A 1142 -84.32 -44.71 -73.62
N LYS A 1143 -83.07 -44.29 -73.84
CA LYS A 1143 -82.05 -44.29 -72.79
C LYS A 1143 -82.30 -43.18 -71.78
N ALA A 1144 -82.74 -42.00 -72.22
CA ALA A 1144 -83.14 -40.91 -71.33
C ALA A 1144 -84.25 -41.35 -70.37
N ILE A 1145 -85.27 -42.04 -70.87
CA ILE A 1145 -86.35 -42.62 -70.07
C ILE A 1145 -85.79 -43.64 -69.06
N GLN A 1146 -84.98 -44.59 -69.53
CA GLN A 1146 -84.41 -45.63 -68.66
C GLN A 1146 -83.59 -45.04 -67.50
N THR A 1147 -82.71 -44.08 -67.78
CA THR A 1147 -81.91 -43.41 -66.75
C THR A 1147 -82.78 -42.55 -65.82
N GLY A 1148 -83.79 -41.87 -66.36
CA GLY A 1148 -84.75 -41.09 -65.57
C GLY A 1148 -85.59 -41.96 -64.63
N GLU A 1149 -86.03 -43.13 -65.07
CA GLU A 1149 -86.73 -44.10 -64.24
C GLU A 1149 -85.84 -44.65 -63.12
N GLN A 1150 -84.56 -44.89 -63.41
CA GLN A 1150 -83.58 -45.26 -62.40
C GLN A 1150 -83.45 -44.16 -61.34
N TYR A 1151 -83.31 -42.89 -61.74
CA TYR A 1151 -83.28 -41.77 -60.80
C TYR A 1151 -84.56 -41.69 -59.95
N LEU A 1152 -85.74 -41.75 -60.57
CA LEU A 1152 -87.01 -41.61 -59.86
C LEU A 1152 -87.27 -42.77 -58.89
N LYS A 1153 -86.73 -43.95 -59.16
CA LYS A 1153 -86.82 -45.10 -58.26
C LYS A 1153 -85.90 -44.94 -57.06
N ASP A 1154 -84.65 -44.55 -57.29
CA ASP A 1154 -83.62 -44.52 -56.25
C ASP A 1154 -83.64 -43.20 -55.46
N TYR A 1155 -84.10 -42.11 -56.07
CA TYR A 1155 -84.11 -40.73 -55.54
C TYR A 1155 -85.44 -39.98 -55.78
N PRO A 1156 -86.60 -40.53 -55.37
CA PRO A 1156 -87.93 -40.00 -55.72
C PRO A 1156 -88.26 -38.61 -55.14
N SER A 1157 -87.49 -38.13 -54.16
CA SER A 1157 -87.75 -36.89 -53.42
C SER A 1157 -86.67 -35.82 -53.58
N LEU A 1158 -85.68 -36.05 -54.47
CA LEU A 1158 -84.60 -35.10 -54.73
C LEU A 1158 -84.98 -34.07 -55.80
N GLU A 1159 -84.20 -33.00 -55.85
CA GLU A 1159 -84.49 -31.74 -56.56
C GLU A 1159 -84.89 -31.90 -58.03
N TYR A 1160 -84.41 -32.92 -58.74
CA TYR A 1160 -84.61 -33.07 -60.18
C TYR A 1160 -85.76 -34.01 -60.58
N SER A 1161 -86.52 -34.54 -59.62
CA SER A 1161 -87.57 -35.52 -59.92
C SER A 1161 -88.69 -34.97 -60.82
N ASP A 1162 -89.07 -33.71 -60.68
CA ASP A 1162 -90.10 -33.09 -61.52
C ASP A 1162 -89.60 -32.84 -62.95
N ASP A 1163 -88.37 -32.33 -63.10
CA ASP A 1163 -87.73 -32.15 -64.41
C ASP A 1163 -87.54 -33.48 -65.16
N ILE A 1164 -87.15 -34.54 -64.45
CA ILE A 1164 -87.01 -35.88 -65.05
C ILE A 1164 -88.36 -36.43 -65.51
N LEU A 1165 -89.42 -36.27 -64.72
CA LEU A 1165 -90.78 -36.66 -65.15
C LEU A 1165 -91.20 -35.89 -66.40
N TYR A 1166 -90.84 -34.60 -66.48
CA TYR A 1166 -91.12 -33.77 -67.64
C TYR A 1166 -90.35 -34.22 -68.88
N ILE A 1167 -89.04 -34.43 -68.75
CA ILE A 1167 -88.17 -34.95 -69.82
C ILE A 1167 -88.70 -36.31 -70.32
N LYS A 1168 -89.04 -37.21 -69.40
CA LYS A 1168 -89.56 -38.55 -69.71
C LYS A 1168 -90.87 -38.49 -70.50
N ALA A 1169 -91.79 -37.60 -70.11
CA ALA A 1169 -93.04 -37.41 -70.84
C ALA A 1169 -92.82 -36.88 -72.27
N ILE A 1170 -91.88 -35.96 -72.46
CA ILE A 1170 -91.49 -35.48 -73.80
C ILE A 1170 -90.85 -36.62 -74.62
N CYS A 1171 -89.97 -37.43 -74.01
CA CYS A 1171 -89.36 -38.57 -74.67
C CYS A 1171 -90.41 -39.56 -75.19
N TRP A 1172 -91.44 -39.90 -74.40
CA TRP A 1172 -92.53 -40.78 -74.86
C TRP A 1172 -93.33 -40.18 -76.02
N GLU A 1173 -93.55 -38.88 -75.98
CA GLU A 1173 -94.21 -38.15 -77.06
C GLU A 1173 -93.40 -38.20 -78.36
N LYS A 1174 -92.07 -38.04 -78.26
CA LYS A 1174 -91.16 -38.17 -79.41
C LYS A 1174 -91.08 -39.59 -79.98
N LEU A 1175 -91.33 -40.60 -79.15
CA LEU A 1175 -91.44 -42.01 -79.54
C LEU A 1175 -92.87 -42.40 -79.98
N GLU A 1176 -93.76 -41.43 -80.17
CA GLU A 1176 -95.17 -41.62 -80.58
C GLU A 1176 -96.01 -42.47 -79.59
N ASN A 1177 -95.56 -42.64 -78.34
CA ASN A 1177 -96.30 -43.35 -77.31
C ASN A 1177 -97.13 -42.36 -76.46
N GLN A 1178 -98.27 -41.94 -77.02
CA GLN A 1178 -99.11 -40.90 -76.43
C GLN A 1178 -99.70 -41.30 -75.07
N GLU A 1179 -100.04 -42.57 -74.88
CA GLU A 1179 -100.60 -43.07 -73.60
C GLU A 1179 -99.61 -42.89 -72.44
N LYS A 1180 -98.35 -43.29 -72.64
CA LYS A 1180 -97.31 -43.14 -71.62
C LYS A 1180 -96.91 -41.68 -71.40
N ALA A 1181 -96.87 -40.87 -72.46
CA ALA A 1181 -96.62 -39.44 -72.36
C ALA A 1181 -97.68 -38.74 -71.49
N ILE A 1182 -98.97 -39.00 -71.76
CA ILE A 1182 -100.09 -38.46 -70.96
C ILE A 1182 -99.98 -38.92 -69.50
N TYR A 1183 -99.64 -40.19 -69.26
CA TYR A 1183 -99.46 -40.73 -67.91
C TYR A 1183 -98.36 -39.97 -67.15
N ASP A 1184 -97.17 -39.83 -67.72
CA ASP A 1184 -96.04 -39.17 -67.05
C ASP A 1184 -96.29 -37.66 -66.85
N TYR A 1185 -96.91 -36.96 -67.81
CA TYR A 1185 -97.32 -35.56 -67.63
C TYR A 1185 -98.35 -35.39 -66.49
N LYS A 1186 -99.37 -36.27 -66.40
CA LYS A 1186 -100.33 -36.25 -65.29
C LYS A 1186 -99.66 -36.56 -63.96
N ASN A 1187 -98.73 -37.50 -63.94
CA ASN A 1187 -97.97 -37.88 -62.76
C ASN A 1187 -97.12 -36.70 -62.24
N LEU A 1188 -96.50 -35.93 -63.14
CA LEU A 1188 -95.81 -34.69 -62.78
C LEU A 1188 -96.76 -33.68 -62.13
N ILE A 1189 -97.93 -33.43 -62.72
CA ILE A 1189 -98.90 -32.44 -62.23
C ILE A 1189 -99.44 -32.84 -60.85
N SER A 1190 -99.74 -34.13 -60.65
CA SER A 1190 -100.26 -34.62 -59.37
C SER A 1190 -99.22 -34.63 -58.27
N THR A 1191 -97.98 -35.00 -58.60
CA THR A 1191 -96.91 -35.19 -57.63
C THR A 1191 -96.19 -33.88 -57.31
N TYR A 1192 -96.04 -32.99 -58.31
CA TYR A 1192 -95.33 -31.71 -58.22
C TYR A 1192 -96.17 -30.55 -58.77
N PRO A 1193 -97.29 -30.18 -58.11
CA PRO A 1193 -98.21 -29.15 -58.62
C PRO A 1193 -97.60 -27.74 -58.68
N GLN A 1194 -96.50 -27.50 -57.96
CA GLN A 1194 -95.77 -26.22 -57.98
C GLN A 1194 -94.57 -26.23 -58.93
N SER A 1195 -94.33 -27.32 -59.66
CA SER A 1195 -93.22 -27.42 -60.62
C SER A 1195 -93.36 -26.36 -61.72
N PRO A 1196 -92.25 -25.75 -62.18
CA PRO A 1196 -92.28 -24.85 -63.35
C PRO A 1196 -92.79 -25.53 -64.63
N TYR A 1197 -92.84 -26.87 -64.64
CA TYR A 1197 -93.31 -27.65 -65.78
C TYR A 1197 -94.80 -28.00 -65.72
N ALA A 1198 -95.47 -27.90 -64.57
CA ALA A 1198 -96.85 -28.36 -64.37
C ALA A 1198 -97.85 -27.71 -65.34
N GLY A 1199 -97.74 -26.40 -65.57
CA GLY A 1199 -98.59 -25.68 -66.52
C GLY A 1199 -98.38 -26.15 -67.97
N LYS A 1200 -97.13 -26.30 -68.41
CA LYS A 1200 -96.80 -26.81 -69.75
C LYS A 1200 -97.24 -28.26 -69.94
N SER A 1201 -97.10 -29.09 -68.90
CA SER A 1201 -97.57 -30.47 -68.91
C SER A 1201 -99.09 -30.56 -69.07
N GLN A 1202 -99.86 -29.69 -68.41
CA GLN A 1202 -101.33 -29.65 -68.54
C GLN A 1202 -101.75 -29.33 -69.98
N GLU A 1203 -101.13 -28.33 -70.59
CA GLU A 1203 -101.37 -27.98 -72.00
C GLU A 1203 -101.03 -29.14 -72.95
N ARG A 1204 -99.91 -29.84 -72.74
CA ARG A 1204 -99.54 -31.01 -73.56
C ARG A 1204 -100.50 -32.18 -73.40
N VAL A 1205 -101.00 -32.45 -72.19
CA VAL A 1205 -102.00 -33.50 -71.95
C VAL A 1205 -103.27 -33.23 -72.76
N GLU A 1206 -103.77 -31.99 -72.76
CA GLU A 1206 -104.96 -31.61 -73.54
C GLU A 1206 -104.75 -31.76 -75.05
N VAL A 1207 -103.56 -31.43 -75.55
CA VAL A 1207 -103.20 -31.60 -76.97
C VAL A 1207 -103.12 -33.08 -77.33
N LEU A 1208 -102.42 -33.89 -76.54
CA LEU A 1208 -102.24 -35.31 -76.82
C LEU A 1208 -103.54 -36.11 -76.72
N GLN A 1209 -104.43 -35.77 -75.78
CA GLN A 1209 -105.75 -36.40 -75.68
C GLN A 1209 -106.61 -36.16 -76.93
N LYS A 1210 -106.53 -34.97 -77.54
CA LYS A 1210 -107.25 -34.67 -78.79
C LYS A 1210 -106.69 -35.35 -80.04
N ILE A 1211 -105.44 -35.84 -79.98
CA ILE A 1211 -104.82 -36.58 -81.10
C ILE A 1211 -105.13 -38.08 -80.97
N ASN A 1212 -105.40 -38.56 -79.76
CA ASN A 1212 -105.68 -39.98 -79.45
C ASN A 1212 -107.19 -40.33 -79.51
N GLU A 1213 -108.07 -39.32 -79.44
CA GLU A 1213 -109.50 -39.38 -79.81
C GLU A 1213 -109.69 -39.30 -81.34
#